data_AF-A0A9P1AUG1-F1
#
_entry.id   AF-A0A9P1AUG1-F1
#
_cell.length_a   1.000
_cell.length_b   1.000
_cell.length_c   1.000
_cell.angle_alpha   90.00
_cell.angle_beta   90.00
_cell.angle_gamma   90.00
#
_symmetry.space_group_name_H-M   'P 1'
#
loop_
_entity.id
_entity.type
_entity.pdbx_description
1 polymer ?
#
loop_
_entity_poly.entity_id
_entity_poly.type
_entity_poly.pdbx_seq_one_letter_code
_entity_poly.pdbx_strand_id
1 'polypeptide(L)'
;MRPRKLRHRPSDELIDIRERGLPWLFSVFVVLFLLLTILLFYFILTTRNIYLSQRKELEDVKREEAAAQKQTVSDEETWKAEEEEEEEEEEREMMRRRKGKKEKEKEKVHVDIVPIVNRKTGEPDKVIELTSTSTTQEPTTTIPTTTSTTTTTTTSTTEEPTTTTLPLTSTDAPIEEEEEEQFPTIETPRQEMEGSDEEEKEEEEEEVMVELDDDNIDDVQVEEYEGTTTTTTVTPPPARNYTKIEWEERRAPKSQSETFSKFAIITHHEECSGIGRKVFESGGNAIDATIAAEFCISAVHPHSTGPGFGAVMLVHSRAKNETFVIDGRERAPKNANQNTFVINPTIAHIGYSSMGVPGWISTLWSAHKQFGSGRIPWKQLIEPTLARFQNGGVRVDRQLAQAFEARKNQILHEKSFANWLNTSTAREGAMLRNEEYEQFLGRLKESVHAEHDFYGGEFSKSIVEEMKSRGGLMSRHDLEAYKSTVSKAESLRIGEWSLEGPPLPYHFPILEKVLKNITESFDTNPKDALEYYVNFVQLLQQANQMKALVGDDLFDVTSRQKIEEWKKQADTLKPEEQKRSQVPFSRIQALDESGNAVNFMSTNSVPWGSVRRSPTMGFVWNNAMSAFDVFCRHDVNCVQGGKRPSVTNGFPSILVNSQRQLLISPTSNALETTAALVAQSTLMKMTPSESLDHPRILPQSADQVLVEPGVPPDLYRTLWTHFRAQFTHPAAPISLIESRSGSMEALCDFRTRNCYPSGT
;
A
#
# COMPACT_ATOMS: atom_id res chain seq x y z
N MET A 1 10.63 -83.01 -42.86
CA MET A 1 11.06 -83.20 -44.27
C MET A 1 12.02 -82.08 -44.67
N ARG A 2 12.60 -82.08 -45.88
CA ARG A 2 13.76 -81.25 -46.24
C ARG A 2 13.47 -79.73 -46.34
N PRO A 3 14.40 -78.85 -45.96
CA PRO A 3 14.29 -77.40 -46.19
C PRO A 3 14.70 -77.01 -47.63
N ARG A 4 14.23 -75.85 -48.09
CA ARG A 4 14.72 -75.18 -49.32
C ARG A 4 15.27 -73.79 -48.97
N LYS A 5 16.54 -73.54 -49.29
CA LYS A 5 17.12 -72.19 -49.30
C LYS A 5 16.81 -71.53 -50.65
N LEU A 6 16.48 -70.24 -50.64
CA LEU A 6 16.64 -69.34 -51.78
C LEU A 6 17.32 -68.06 -51.29
N ARG A 7 18.30 -67.57 -52.07
CA ARG A 7 18.91 -66.25 -51.95
C ARG A 7 18.41 -65.42 -53.13
N HIS A 8 18.11 -64.14 -52.92
CA HIS A 8 18.32 -63.11 -53.94
C HIS A 8 18.88 -61.84 -53.28
N ARG A 9 19.48 -60.96 -54.09
CA ARG A 9 20.15 -59.73 -53.64
C ARG A 9 19.19 -58.53 -53.69
N PRO A 10 19.35 -57.53 -52.81
CA PRO A 10 18.89 -56.17 -53.05
C PRO A 10 19.95 -55.39 -53.85
N SER A 11 19.54 -54.73 -54.94
CA SER A 11 20.36 -53.74 -55.65
C SER A 11 19.56 -52.83 -56.58
N ASP A 12 18.49 -53.31 -57.20
CA ASP A 12 17.98 -52.70 -58.44
C ASP A 12 16.82 -51.70 -58.23
N GLU A 13 16.09 -51.75 -57.12
CA GLU A 13 14.94 -50.87 -56.84
C GLU A 13 15.33 -49.44 -56.40
N LEU A 14 16.58 -49.22 -55.98
CA LEU A 14 17.03 -47.95 -55.39
C LEU A 14 17.41 -46.86 -56.42
N ILE A 15 17.29 -47.14 -57.72
CA ILE A 15 17.72 -46.22 -58.80
C ILE A 15 16.54 -45.39 -59.35
N ASP A 16 15.37 -45.98 -59.59
CA ASP A 16 14.23 -45.32 -60.27
C ASP A 16 13.69 -44.09 -59.51
N ILE A 17 13.70 -44.13 -58.17
CA ILE A 17 13.28 -43.01 -57.32
C ILE A 17 14.14 -41.75 -57.55
N ARG A 18 15.43 -41.91 -57.85
CA ARG A 18 16.39 -40.80 -57.89
C ARG A 18 16.27 -39.95 -59.16
N GLU A 19 15.89 -40.54 -60.28
CA GLU A 19 15.79 -39.82 -61.57
C GLU A 19 14.41 -39.18 -61.80
N ARG A 20 13.34 -39.70 -61.17
CA ARG A 20 11.97 -39.23 -61.40
C ARG A 20 11.40 -38.31 -60.31
N GLY A 21 11.82 -38.45 -59.04
CA GLY A 21 11.25 -37.66 -57.94
C GLY A 21 11.73 -36.20 -57.88
N LEU A 22 12.98 -35.94 -58.25
CA LEU A 22 13.64 -34.64 -58.04
C LEU A 22 13.01 -33.46 -58.81
N PRO A 23 12.69 -33.58 -60.12
CA PRO A 23 12.14 -32.46 -60.89
C PRO A 23 10.75 -32.01 -60.41
N TRP A 24 9.93 -32.96 -59.94
CA TRP A 24 8.60 -32.66 -59.40
C TRP A 24 8.68 -31.89 -58.08
N LEU A 25 9.53 -32.33 -57.15
CA LEU A 25 9.77 -31.63 -55.88
C LEU A 25 10.32 -30.21 -56.13
N PHE A 26 11.24 -30.04 -57.07
CA PHE A 26 11.77 -28.72 -57.43
C PHE A 26 10.69 -27.79 -57.99
N SER A 27 9.79 -28.33 -58.83
CA SER A 27 8.66 -27.57 -59.39
C SER A 27 7.67 -27.12 -58.32
N VAL A 28 7.33 -27.99 -57.36
CA VAL A 28 6.49 -27.65 -56.20
C VAL A 28 7.15 -26.56 -55.33
N PHE A 29 8.47 -26.64 -55.13
CA PHE A 29 9.21 -25.64 -54.35
C PHE A 29 9.21 -24.25 -55.01
N VAL A 30 9.35 -24.18 -56.34
CA VAL A 30 9.29 -22.91 -57.10
C VAL A 30 7.89 -22.29 -57.02
N VAL A 31 6.82 -23.09 -57.11
CA VAL A 31 5.43 -22.58 -56.97
C VAL A 31 5.16 -22.07 -55.55
N LEU A 32 5.60 -22.79 -54.52
CA LEU A 32 5.50 -22.34 -53.13
C LEU A 32 6.28 -21.04 -52.86
N PHE A 33 7.49 -20.92 -53.40
CA PHE A 33 8.30 -19.71 -53.28
C PHE A 33 7.63 -18.51 -53.96
N LEU A 34 7.10 -18.69 -55.17
CA LEU A 34 6.35 -17.64 -55.88
C LEU A 34 5.12 -17.19 -55.07
N LEU A 35 4.31 -18.11 -54.56
CA LEU A 35 3.15 -17.79 -53.71
C LEU A 35 3.57 -17.01 -52.44
N LEU A 36 4.67 -17.40 -51.78
CA LEU A 36 5.24 -16.68 -50.65
C LEU A 36 5.68 -15.26 -51.01
N THR A 37 6.35 -15.06 -52.16
CA THR A 37 6.73 -13.70 -52.60
C THR A 37 5.52 -12.83 -52.94
N ILE A 38 4.45 -13.40 -53.52
CA ILE A 38 3.20 -12.69 -53.82
C ILE A 38 2.48 -12.28 -52.52
N LEU A 39 2.39 -13.19 -51.54
CA LEU A 39 1.82 -12.90 -50.22
C LEU A 39 2.61 -11.82 -49.48
N LEU A 40 3.96 -11.88 -49.52
CA LEU A 40 4.82 -10.86 -48.92
C LEU A 40 4.62 -9.49 -49.59
N PHE A 41 4.51 -9.45 -50.92
CA PHE A 41 4.29 -8.20 -51.66
C PHE A 41 2.90 -7.61 -51.38
N TYR A 42 1.87 -8.45 -51.28
CA TYR A 42 0.52 -8.05 -50.87
C TYR A 42 0.49 -7.52 -49.42
N PHE A 43 1.22 -8.15 -48.50
CA PHE A 43 1.37 -7.69 -47.11
C PHE A 43 2.09 -6.32 -47.04
N ILE A 44 3.15 -6.12 -47.82
CA ILE A 44 3.86 -4.83 -47.92
C ILE A 44 2.94 -3.74 -48.49
N LEU A 45 2.15 -4.03 -49.52
CA LEU A 45 1.21 -3.05 -50.11
C LEU A 45 0.07 -2.69 -49.16
N THR A 46 -0.52 -3.67 -48.47
CA THR A 46 -1.61 -3.44 -47.50
C THR A 46 -1.12 -2.68 -46.28
N THR A 47 0.00 -3.08 -45.66
CA THR A 47 0.60 -2.34 -44.53
C THR A 47 1.02 -0.91 -44.91
N ARG A 48 1.59 -0.71 -46.10
CA ARG A 48 1.90 0.65 -46.61
C ARG A 48 0.64 1.51 -46.75
N ASN A 49 -0.45 0.96 -47.27
CA ASN A 49 -1.70 1.71 -47.45
C ASN A 49 -2.36 2.04 -46.10
N ILE A 50 -2.33 1.13 -45.12
CA ILE A 50 -2.79 1.39 -43.74
C ILE A 50 -1.96 2.51 -43.10
N TYR A 51 -0.63 2.43 -43.20
CA TYR A 51 0.28 3.47 -42.67
C TYR A 51 0.03 4.84 -43.29
N LEU A 52 -0.26 4.90 -44.60
CA LEU A 52 -0.60 6.16 -45.28
C LEU A 52 -1.97 6.71 -44.87
N SER A 53 -2.97 5.85 -44.55
CA SER A 53 -4.25 6.30 -44.00
C SER A 53 -4.08 6.90 -42.60
N GLN A 54 -3.46 6.14 -41.68
CA GLN A 54 -3.20 6.58 -40.31
C GLN A 54 -2.35 7.85 -40.25
N ARG A 55 -1.36 7.99 -41.15
CA ARG A 55 -0.59 9.22 -41.28
C ARG A 55 -1.46 10.40 -41.71
N LYS A 56 -2.39 10.21 -42.65
CA LYS A 56 -3.30 11.28 -43.09
C LYS A 56 -4.26 11.69 -41.97
N GLU A 57 -4.86 10.71 -41.29
CA GLU A 57 -5.70 10.94 -40.11
C GLU A 57 -4.95 11.76 -39.04
N LEU A 58 -3.68 11.41 -38.75
CA LEU A 58 -2.83 12.16 -37.82
C LEU A 58 -2.44 13.57 -38.31
N GLU A 59 -2.33 13.80 -39.62
CA GLU A 59 -2.07 15.12 -40.20
C GLU A 59 -3.34 16.00 -40.25
N ASP A 60 -4.53 15.40 -40.37
CA ASP A 60 -5.81 16.10 -40.31
C ASP A 60 -6.21 16.42 -38.85
N VAL A 61 -6.06 15.48 -37.89
CA VAL A 61 -6.27 15.76 -36.44
C VAL A 61 -5.40 16.91 -35.96
N LYS A 62 -4.12 16.96 -36.36
CA LYS A 62 -3.21 18.07 -35.99
C LYS A 62 -3.62 19.43 -36.56
N ARG A 63 -4.45 19.46 -37.61
CA ARG A 63 -5.04 20.71 -38.13
C ARG A 63 -6.24 21.14 -37.29
N GLU A 64 -7.04 20.18 -36.82
CA GLU A 64 -8.16 20.44 -35.92
C GLU A 64 -7.65 20.89 -34.54
N GLU A 65 -6.63 20.23 -33.97
CA GLU A 65 -5.94 20.69 -32.75
C GLU A 65 -5.37 22.11 -32.91
N ALA A 66 -4.68 22.39 -34.02
CA ALA A 66 -4.11 23.72 -34.29
C ALA A 66 -5.16 24.79 -34.64
N ALA A 67 -6.41 24.41 -34.93
CA ALA A 67 -7.54 25.33 -35.07
C ALA A 67 -8.20 25.59 -33.71
N ALA A 68 -8.50 24.52 -32.96
CA ALA A 68 -9.05 24.59 -31.60
C ALA A 68 -8.13 25.40 -30.66
N GLN A 69 -6.81 25.20 -30.74
CA GLN A 69 -5.84 25.95 -29.92
C GLN A 69 -5.75 27.45 -30.30
N LYS A 70 -6.13 27.83 -31.53
CA LYS A 70 -6.27 29.25 -31.89
C LYS A 70 -7.57 29.83 -31.39
N GLN A 71 -8.63 29.04 -31.39
CA GLN A 71 -9.93 29.48 -30.89
C GLN A 71 -9.88 29.65 -29.36
N THR A 72 -9.35 28.70 -28.61
CA THR A 72 -9.22 28.85 -27.14
C THR A 72 -8.33 30.01 -26.72
N VAL A 73 -7.29 30.36 -27.47
CA VAL A 73 -6.50 31.59 -27.22
C VAL A 73 -7.33 32.85 -27.47
N SER A 74 -8.16 32.87 -28.52
CA SER A 74 -9.09 33.98 -28.75
C SER A 74 -10.16 34.08 -27.65
N ASP A 75 -10.69 32.94 -27.21
CA ASP A 75 -11.73 32.87 -26.17
C ASP A 75 -11.16 33.31 -24.81
N GLU A 76 -9.91 32.94 -24.49
CA GLU A 76 -9.18 33.33 -23.27
C GLU A 76 -8.78 34.83 -23.27
N GLU A 77 -8.55 35.43 -24.45
CA GLU A 77 -8.35 36.88 -24.58
C GLU A 77 -9.66 37.66 -24.36
N THR A 78 -10.82 37.17 -24.84
CA THR A 78 -12.13 37.78 -24.50
C THR A 78 -12.49 37.62 -23.03
N TRP A 79 -12.28 36.44 -22.43
CA TRP A 79 -12.68 36.18 -21.04
C TRP A 79 -11.95 37.09 -20.05
N LYS A 80 -10.66 37.39 -20.28
CA LYS A 80 -9.90 38.34 -19.44
C LYS A 80 -10.36 39.79 -19.61
N ALA A 81 -10.85 40.16 -20.79
CA ALA A 81 -11.43 41.49 -21.00
C ALA A 81 -12.79 41.64 -20.28
N GLU A 82 -13.58 40.56 -20.19
CA GLU A 82 -14.81 40.52 -19.39
C GLU A 82 -14.49 40.53 -17.88
N GLU A 83 -13.46 39.80 -17.43
CA GLU A 83 -12.99 39.79 -16.02
C GLU A 83 -12.44 41.17 -15.57
N GLU A 84 -11.66 41.87 -16.41
CA GLU A 84 -11.23 43.26 -16.14
C GLU A 84 -12.42 44.25 -16.09
N GLU A 85 -13.48 44.04 -16.88
CA GLU A 85 -14.65 44.92 -16.87
C GLU A 85 -15.57 44.68 -15.65
N GLU A 86 -15.68 43.43 -15.16
CA GLU A 86 -16.33 43.11 -13.88
C GLU A 86 -15.57 43.67 -12.66
N GLU A 87 -14.23 43.55 -12.60
CA GLU A 87 -13.44 44.15 -11.51
C GLU A 87 -13.58 45.68 -11.47
N GLU A 88 -13.61 46.36 -12.63
CA GLU A 88 -13.88 47.79 -12.70
C GLU A 88 -15.30 48.15 -12.22
N GLU A 89 -16.34 47.38 -12.54
CA GLU A 89 -17.70 47.62 -12.04
C GLU A 89 -17.81 47.38 -10.52
N GLU A 90 -17.19 46.33 -9.98
CA GLU A 90 -17.10 46.09 -8.53
C GLU A 90 -16.42 47.26 -7.79
N GLU A 91 -15.27 47.76 -8.28
CA GLU A 91 -14.60 48.90 -7.61
C GLU A 91 -15.44 50.19 -7.69
N ARG A 92 -16.10 50.43 -8.84
CA ARG A 92 -17.06 51.54 -9.01
C ARG A 92 -18.24 51.42 -8.04
N GLU A 93 -18.78 50.23 -7.77
CA GLU A 93 -19.85 50.04 -6.79
C GLU A 93 -19.33 50.16 -5.35
N MET A 94 -18.14 49.62 -5.03
CA MET A 94 -17.50 49.80 -3.72
C MET A 94 -17.27 51.29 -3.40
N MET A 95 -16.89 52.08 -4.40
CA MET A 95 -16.74 53.53 -4.29
C MET A 95 -18.09 54.27 -4.11
N ARG A 96 -19.17 53.81 -4.75
CA ARG A 96 -20.55 54.28 -4.46
C ARG A 96 -20.96 53.97 -3.02
N ARG A 97 -20.76 52.72 -2.56
CA ARG A 97 -21.03 52.29 -1.17
C ARG A 97 -20.24 53.12 -0.15
N ARG A 98 -18.96 53.41 -0.42
CA ARG A 98 -18.10 54.29 0.41
C ARG A 98 -18.60 55.74 0.48
N LYS A 99 -19.13 56.32 -0.60
CA LYS A 99 -19.75 57.66 -0.58
C LYS A 99 -21.02 57.69 0.29
N GLY A 100 -21.96 56.78 0.05
CA GLY A 100 -23.21 56.72 0.81
C GLY A 100 -23.03 56.48 2.32
N LYS A 101 -21.94 55.79 2.72
CA LYS A 101 -21.59 55.63 4.14
C LYS A 101 -21.11 56.94 4.78
N LYS A 102 -20.28 57.73 4.07
CA LYS A 102 -19.80 59.05 4.54
C LYS A 102 -20.89 60.11 4.63
N GLU A 103 -21.95 60.00 3.83
CA GLU A 103 -23.12 60.89 3.96
C GLU A 103 -23.95 60.54 5.21
N LYS A 104 -24.20 59.24 5.46
CA LYS A 104 -24.90 58.79 6.68
C LYS A 104 -24.16 59.04 7.98
N GLU A 105 -22.82 59.11 7.98
CA GLU A 105 -22.04 59.49 9.16
C GLU A 105 -22.15 61.01 9.48
N LYS A 106 -22.31 61.87 8.47
CA LYS A 106 -22.49 63.32 8.68
C LYS A 106 -23.84 63.70 9.29
N GLU A 107 -24.86 62.86 9.12
CA GLU A 107 -26.22 63.13 9.60
C GLU A 107 -26.45 62.72 11.06
N LYS A 108 -25.47 62.10 11.73
CA LYS A 108 -25.65 61.43 13.03
C LYS A 108 -24.85 61.97 14.22
N VAL A 109 -24.26 63.17 14.12
CA VAL A 109 -23.57 63.83 15.24
C VAL A 109 -24.24 65.16 15.61
N HIS A 110 -25.32 65.05 16.39
CA HIS A 110 -25.89 66.19 17.11
C HIS A 110 -26.48 65.72 18.45
N VAL A 111 -25.69 65.82 19.52
CA VAL A 111 -26.09 65.57 20.90
C VAL A 111 -25.37 66.59 21.78
N ASP A 112 -26.11 67.30 22.64
CA ASP A 112 -25.60 68.36 23.50
C ASP A 112 -24.63 67.86 24.58
N ILE A 113 -23.63 68.69 24.90
CA ILE A 113 -22.76 68.49 26.08
C ILE A 113 -22.91 69.69 27.00
N VAL A 114 -23.45 69.46 28.19
CA VAL A 114 -23.51 70.43 29.28
C VAL A 114 -22.17 70.43 30.05
N PRO A 115 -21.42 71.53 30.10
CA PRO A 115 -20.12 71.56 30.79
C PRO A 115 -20.29 71.73 32.31
N ILE A 116 -19.73 70.81 33.08
CA ILE A 116 -19.61 70.94 34.54
C ILE A 116 -18.40 71.83 34.87
N VAL A 117 -18.62 72.87 35.67
CA VAL A 117 -17.61 73.82 36.12
C VAL A 117 -16.72 73.21 37.21
N ASN A 118 -15.42 73.50 37.20
CA ASN A 118 -14.63 73.54 38.43
C ASN A 118 -13.97 74.92 38.62
N ARG A 119 -13.85 75.35 39.88
CA ARG A 119 -13.47 76.72 40.28
C ARG A 119 -12.01 76.80 40.73
N LYS A 120 -11.18 77.52 39.95
CA LYS A 120 -10.19 78.53 40.43
C LYS A 120 -9.54 79.20 39.21
N THR A 121 -9.03 80.42 39.41
CA THR A 121 -8.30 81.24 38.41
C THR A 121 -8.94 81.27 37.01
N GLY A 122 -10.00 82.05 36.86
CA GLY A 122 -10.72 82.17 35.58
C GLY A 122 -10.25 83.37 34.75
N GLU A 123 -9.61 83.09 33.61
CA GLU A 123 -9.55 83.92 32.40
C GLU A 123 -9.47 82.98 31.18
N PRO A 124 -10.05 83.32 30.01
CA PRO A 124 -10.18 82.39 28.89
C PRO A 124 -9.01 82.47 27.88
N ASP A 125 -8.50 81.31 27.48
CA ASP A 125 -7.48 81.19 26.42
C ASP A 125 -8.02 81.52 25.01
N LYS A 126 -7.11 81.96 24.13
CA LYS A 126 -7.42 82.30 22.73
C LYS A 126 -7.09 81.16 21.78
N VAL A 127 -8.01 80.90 20.84
CA VAL A 127 -7.76 80.07 19.67
C VAL A 127 -6.88 80.81 18.66
N ILE A 128 -5.88 80.13 18.10
CA ILE A 128 -5.20 80.48 16.83
C ILE A 128 -5.13 79.21 15.97
N GLU A 129 -5.26 79.37 14.67
CA GLU A 129 -5.44 78.31 13.67
C GLU A 129 -4.15 77.54 13.33
N LEU A 130 -4.31 76.31 12.84
CA LEU A 130 -3.29 75.60 12.07
C LEU A 130 -3.78 75.47 10.62
N THR A 131 -2.99 75.98 9.67
CA THR A 131 -3.24 75.88 8.23
C THR A 131 -2.08 75.20 7.49
N SER A 132 -2.46 74.39 6.49
CA SER A 132 -1.79 74.00 5.23
C SER A 132 -0.31 74.41 4.98
N THR A 133 0.52 73.64 4.25
CA THR A 133 0.26 72.88 3.00
C THR A 133 1.18 71.65 2.82
N SER A 134 0.86 70.80 1.85
CA SER A 134 1.70 69.72 1.32
C SER A 134 2.79 70.20 0.34
N THR A 135 3.74 69.31 -0.01
CA THR A 135 4.31 69.11 -1.37
C THR A 135 5.06 67.77 -1.42
N THR A 136 5.08 67.11 -2.59
CA THR A 136 5.64 65.77 -2.86
C THR A 136 6.95 65.85 -3.63
N GLN A 137 7.89 64.90 -3.47
CA GLN A 137 8.91 64.59 -4.48
C GLN A 137 9.49 63.15 -4.35
N GLU A 138 10.04 62.62 -5.45
CA GLU A 138 10.66 61.29 -5.59
C GLU A 138 12.13 61.26 -5.09
N PRO A 139 12.83 60.10 -5.12
CA PRO A 139 13.73 59.88 -6.28
C PRO A 139 13.98 58.42 -6.74
N THR A 140 13.95 58.25 -8.06
CA THR A 140 15.01 57.70 -8.96
C THR A 140 15.84 56.43 -8.61
N THR A 141 15.92 55.53 -9.60
CA THR A 141 16.72 54.29 -9.68
C THR A 141 18.25 54.49 -9.82
N THR A 142 19.08 53.59 -9.27
CA THR A 142 20.44 53.31 -9.81
C THR A 142 20.95 51.90 -9.45
N ILE A 143 21.83 51.33 -10.29
CA ILE A 143 22.49 50.02 -10.11
C ILE A 143 23.98 50.22 -9.83
N PRO A 144 24.62 49.42 -8.95
CA PRO A 144 26.06 49.18 -8.97
C PRO A 144 26.40 47.71 -9.28
N THR A 145 27.25 47.50 -10.29
CA THR A 145 27.89 46.20 -10.57
C THR A 145 29.24 46.12 -9.85
N THR A 146 29.57 45.00 -9.21
CA THR A 146 30.94 44.72 -8.74
C THR A 146 31.39 43.32 -9.11
N THR A 147 32.49 43.24 -9.86
CA THR A 147 33.20 42.00 -10.22
C THR A 147 34.23 41.66 -9.15
N SER A 148 34.43 40.38 -8.85
CA SER A 148 35.67 39.88 -8.26
C SER A 148 36.04 38.52 -8.86
N THR A 149 37.34 38.23 -8.91
CA THR A 149 37.92 37.12 -9.69
C THR A 149 39.12 36.55 -8.95
N THR A 150 39.45 35.27 -9.20
CA THR A 150 40.59 34.52 -8.60
C THR A 150 40.44 34.25 -7.09
N THR A 151 40.91 33.14 -6.52
CA THR A 151 42.11 32.37 -6.91
C THR A 151 41.91 30.85 -6.82
N THR A 152 42.36 30.12 -7.84
CA THR A 152 42.51 28.66 -7.80
C THR A 152 43.87 28.30 -7.20
N THR A 153 43.93 27.33 -6.27
CA THR A 153 45.23 26.82 -5.77
C THR A 153 45.24 25.29 -5.80
N THR A 154 46.19 24.73 -6.55
CA THR A 154 46.47 23.29 -6.61
C THR A 154 47.64 22.95 -5.68
N THR A 155 47.46 21.94 -4.84
CA THR A 155 48.60 21.22 -4.24
C THR A 155 48.24 19.76 -4.06
N SER A 156 49.07 18.88 -4.59
CA SER A 156 49.03 17.44 -4.35
C SER A 156 50.13 17.06 -3.36
N THR A 157 49.86 16.13 -2.45
CA THR A 157 50.91 15.28 -1.88
C THR A 157 50.33 13.93 -1.48
N THR A 158 51.07 12.88 -1.80
CA THR A 158 50.78 11.50 -1.44
C THR A 158 51.57 11.15 -0.19
N GLU A 159 50.99 10.43 0.77
CA GLU A 159 51.73 9.40 1.52
C GLU A 159 50.81 8.43 2.28
N GLU A 160 51.07 7.14 2.09
CA GLU A 160 50.67 5.98 2.90
C GLU A 160 51.99 5.33 3.39
N PRO A 161 51.95 4.37 4.33
CA PRO A 161 51.14 4.27 5.54
C PRO A 161 52.06 4.00 6.76
N THR A 162 51.53 3.68 7.94
CA THR A 162 52.33 2.96 8.95
C THR A 162 51.49 1.97 9.76
N THR A 163 51.85 0.69 9.67
CA THR A 163 51.26 -0.41 10.44
C THR A 163 51.94 -0.53 11.82
N THR A 164 51.18 -0.82 12.87
CA THR A 164 51.68 -1.50 14.08
C THR A 164 50.55 -2.33 14.68
N THR A 165 50.89 -3.48 15.26
CA THR A 165 49.95 -4.57 15.57
C THR A 165 50.08 -5.06 17.01
N LEU A 166 48.92 -5.28 17.67
CA LEU A 166 48.71 -6.21 18.80
C LEU A 166 49.42 -5.84 20.13
N PRO A 167 49.13 -6.53 21.27
CA PRO A 167 48.16 -7.60 21.52
C PRO A 167 47.15 -7.32 22.67
N LEU A 168 46.38 -8.36 23.02
CA LEU A 168 45.38 -8.42 24.10
C LEU A 168 45.98 -8.29 25.51
N THR A 169 45.16 -7.96 26.51
CA THR A 169 44.93 -8.84 27.68
C THR A 169 43.67 -8.46 28.48
N SER A 170 43.19 -9.38 29.31
CA SER A 170 42.02 -9.30 30.19
C SER A 170 42.41 -9.37 31.66
N THR A 171 41.63 -8.78 32.56
CA THR A 171 41.57 -9.16 34.00
C THR A 171 40.25 -8.74 34.63
N ASP A 172 39.77 -9.50 35.61
CA ASP A 172 38.51 -9.32 36.32
C ASP A 172 38.67 -8.63 37.70
N ALA A 173 37.65 -7.83 38.09
CA ALA A 173 37.20 -7.57 39.47
C ALA A 173 38.18 -6.86 40.46
N PRO A 174 37.74 -6.43 41.67
CA PRO A 174 36.39 -6.46 42.25
C PRO A 174 35.82 -5.10 42.73
N ILE A 175 34.69 -5.19 43.44
CA ILE A 175 33.85 -4.19 44.12
C ILE A 175 34.58 -3.44 45.26
N GLU A 176 34.18 -2.19 45.55
CA GLU A 176 34.19 -1.60 46.90
C GLU A 176 33.15 -0.45 47.03
N GLU A 177 32.83 -0.04 48.27
CA GLU A 177 31.71 0.83 48.68
C GLU A 177 32.19 1.99 49.61
N GLU A 178 31.43 3.05 49.95
CA GLU A 178 29.99 3.34 49.79
C GLU A 178 29.74 4.63 48.94
N GLU A 179 29.10 5.77 49.26
CA GLU A 179 28.40 6.39 50.42
C GLU A 179 27.12 7.13 49.91
N GLU A 180 26.26 7.66 50.79
CA GLU A 180 24.98 8.33 50.45
C GLU A 180 25.05 9.88 50.36
N GLU A 181 24.10 10.52 49.67
CA GLU A 181 23.57 11.84 50.10
C GLU A 181 22.09 12.01 49.70
N GLN A 182 21.28 12.65 50.57
CA GLN A 182 19.80 12.64 50.50
C GLN A 182 19.15 14.04 50.52
N PHE A 183 18.22 14.27 49.57
CA PHE A 183 16.98 15.07 49.73
C PHE A 183 17.11 16.60 50.04
N PRO A 184 16.11 17.48 49.72
CA PRO A 184 14.72 17.37 50.18
C PRO A 184 13.60 17.65 49.17
N THR A 185 12.43 17.10 49.49
CA THR A 185 11.09 17.43 48.97
C THR A 185 10.58 18.75 49.56
N ILE A 186 9.70 19.46 48.84
CA ILE A 186 8.85 20.54 49.38
C ILE A 186 7.40 20.35 48.87
N GLU A 187 6.44 20.72 49.70
CA GLU A 187 5.00 20.44 49.57
C GLU A 187 4.24 21.43 48.66
N THR A 188 2.98 21.08 48.34
CA THR A 188 2.02 21.92 47.60
C THR A 188 1.21 22.83 48.52
N PRO A 189 0.50 23.83 47.94
CA PRO A 189 -0.87 24.07 48.38
C PRO A 189 -1.89 24.29 47.24
N ARG A 190 -3.17 24.11 47.59
CA ARG A 190 -4.37 24.62 46.86
C ARG A 190 -4.47 26.15 47.03
N GLN A 191 -5.44 26.92 46.51
CA GLN A 191 -6.77 26.71 45.89
C GLN A 191 -7.09 27.98 45.05
N GLU A 192 -7.80 27.92 43.91
CA GLU A 192 -9.21 28.33 43.65
C GLU A 192 -9.26 28.87 42.19
N MET A 193 -10.37 29.10 41.47
CA MET A 193 -11.69 28.48 41.27
C MET A 193 -12.53 29.53 40.48
N GLU A 194 -12.95 29.22 39.25
CA GLU A 194 -13.93 29.87 38.33
C GLU A 194 -13.56 29.33 36.93
N GLY A 195 -14.42 28.75 36.06
CA GLY A 195 -15.73 29.19 35.57
C GLY A 195 -15.54 29.79 34.16
N SER A 196 -16.30 29.50 33.10
CA SER A 196 -17.41 28.55 32.80
C SER A 196 -17.63 28.54 31.25
N ASP A 197 -18.44 27.75 30.52
CA ASP A 197 -19.49 26.72 30.68
C ASP A 197 -19.56 25.82 29.39
N GLU A 198 -20.22 24.64 29.46
CA GLU A 198 -20.96 23.90 28.37
C GLU A 198 -20.24 23.43 27.05
N GLU A 199 -20.67 22.38 26.32
CA GLU A 199 -21.78 21.39 26.46
C GLU A 199 -21.34 20.04 25.81
N GLU A 200 -21.53 18.89 26.48
CA GLU A 200 -21.58 17.55 25.85
C GLU A 200 -22.76 16.77 26.46
N LYS A 201 -23.35 15.83 25.70
CA LYS A 201 -24.54 15.06 26.11
C LYS A 201 -24.26 13.56 26.09
N GLU A 202 -24.47 12.93 27.23
CA GLU A 202 -24.67 11.48 27.36
C GLU A 202 -26.16 11.22 27.62
N GLU A 203 -26.67 10.06 27.19
CA GLU A 203 -28.04 9.60 27.49
C GLU A 203 -27.97 8.51 28.58
N GLU A 204 -28.90 8.55 29.54
CA GLU A 204 -28.88 7.73 30.76
C GLU A 204 -29.45 6.31 30.54
N GLU A 205 -28.91 5.31 31.23
CA GLU A 205 -29.58 4.01 31.44
C GLU A 205 -30.23 3.98 32.84
N GLU A 206 -31.53 3.65 32.93
CA GLU A 206 -32.26 3.59 34.21
C GLU A 206 -31.98 2.29 34.99
N GLU A 207 -31.34 2.38 36.16
CA GLU A 207 -31.42 1.34 37.20
C GLU A 207 -32.63 1.57 38.12
N VAL A 208 -33.58 0.63 38.14
CA VAL A 208 -34.74 0.67 39.05
C VAL A 208 -34.49 -0.20 40.28
N MET A 209 -34.12 0.43 41.39
CA MET A 209 -34.12 -0.18 42.73
C MET A 209 -35.55 -0.36 43.25
N VAL A 210 -35.80 -1.46 43.96
CA VAL A 210 -37.05 -1.70 44.70
C VAL A 210 -36.72 -2.16 46.12
N GLU A 211 -37.23 -1.42 47.11
CA GLU A 211 -37.05 -1.73 48.53
C GLU A 211 -37.97 -2.90 48.96
N LEU A 212 -37.59 -3.60 50.03
CA LEU A 212 -38.40 -4.64 50.67
C LEU A 212 -38.56 -4.33 52.16
N ASP A 213 -39.80 -4.10 52.59
CA ASP A 213 -40.17 -4.06 54.00
C ASP A 213 -40.43 -5.49 54.53
N ASP A 214 -39.87 -5.81 55.70
CA ASP A 214 -40.23 -7.00 56.49
C ASP A 214 -41.57 -6.76 57.20
N ASP A 215 -42.53 -7.70 57.08
CA ASP A 215 -43.49 -7.92 58.18
C ASP A 215 -44.10 -9.33 58.23
N ASN A 216 -44.21 -9.84 59.47
CA ASN A 216 -44.91 -11.06 59.95
C ASN A 216 -44.77 -12.42 59.21
N ILE A 217 -44.06 -13.33 59.90
CA ILE A 217 -44.21 -14.79 59.82
C ILE A 217 -45.38 -15.20 60.72
N ASP A 218 -46.32 -16.04 60.25
CA ASP A 218 -46.75 -17.22 61.01
C ASP A 218 -47.55 -18.24 60.18
N ASP A 219 -47.50 -19.49 60.65
CA ASP A 219 -48.35 -20.65 60.33
C ASP A 219 -48.41 -21.20 58.88
N VAL A 220 -47.90 -22.43 58.69
CA VAL A 220 -48.57 -23.63 58.11
C VAL A 220 -47.59 -24.62 57.45
N GLN A 221 -47.48 -25.82 58.04
CA GLN A 221 -47.07 -27.13 57.48
C GLN A 221 -45.73 -27.27 56.71
N VAL A 222 -44.92 -28.26 57.11
CA VAL A 222 -43.77 -28.76 56.33
C VAL A 222 -44.21 -29.96 55.49
N GLU A 223 -44.14 -29.85 54.16
CA GLU A 223 -44.02 -31.00 53.25
C GLU A 223 -42.68 -30.91 52.50
N GLU A 224 -41.94 -32.02 52.44
CA GLU A 224 -40.68 -32.09 51.66
C GLU A 224 -40.98 -32.16 50.16
N TYR A 225 -40.79 -31.04 49.46
CA TYR A 225 -40.84 -31.01 48.00
C TYR A 225 -39.43 -31.21 47.42
N GLU A 226 -39.24 -32.26 46.61
CA GLU A 226 -37.98 -32.53 45.92
C GLU A 226 -37.71 -31.46 44.82
N GLY A 227 -37.09 -30.36 45.23
CA GLY A 227 -36.69 -29.25 44.39
C GLY A 227 -35.63 -29.66 43.36
N THR A 228 -36.08 -30.24 42.24
CA THR A 228 -35.22 -30.69 41.13
C THR A 228 -34.36 -29.52 40.65
N THR A 229 -33.07 -29.56 40.98
CA THR A 229 -32.11 -28.54 40.56
C THR A 229 -31.81 -28.74 39.07
N THR A 230 -32.60 -28.08 38.22
CA THR A 230 -32.43 -28.09 36.76
C THR A 230 -31.14 -27.36 36.38
N THR A 231 -30.02 -28.04 36.60
CA THR A 231 -28.72 -27.64 36.09
C THR A 231 -28.82 -27.66 34.58
N THR A 232 -29.00 -26.51 33.95
CA THR A 232 -28.99 -26.37 32.49
C THR A 232 -27.56 -26.61 32.00
N THR A 233 -27.18 -27.88 31.91
CA THR A 233 -26.00 -28.31 31.18
C THR A 233 -26.16 -27.81 29.76
N VAL A 234 -25.41 -26.78 29.40
CA VAL A 234 -25.24 -26.35 28.01
C VAL A 234 -24.51 -27.48 27.31
N THR A 235 -25.28 -28.44 26.80
CA THR A 235 -24.76 -29.58 26.07
C THR A 235 -23.94 -29.03 24.90
N PRO A 236 -22.63 -29.31 24.82
CA PRO A 236 -21.85 -28.85 23.68
C PRO A 236 -22.52 -29.38 22.40
N PRO A 237 -22.66 -28.56 21.35
CA PRO A 237 -23.38 -28.96 20.15
C PRO A 237 -22.79 -30.27 19.62
N PRO A 238 -23.64 -31.26 19.25
CA PRO A 238 -23.17 -32.59 18.90
C PRO A 238 -22.10 -32.51 17.82
N ALA A 239 -20.96 -33.17 18.06
CA ALA A 239 -19.78 -33.08 17.21
C ALA A 239 -20.18 -33.32 15.74
N ARG A 240 -20.08 -32.26 14.92
CA ARG A 240 -20.62 -32.25 13.56
C ARG A 240 -19.92 -33.34 12.74
N ASN A 241 -20.66 -34.38 12.41
CA ASN A 241 -20.13 -35.59 11.78
C ASN A 241 -19.96 -35.39 10.27
N TYR A 242 -19.09 -34.45 9.90
CA TYR A 242 -18.71 -34.17 8.53
C TYR A 242 -18.11 -35.42 7.89
N THR A 243 -18.39 -35.64 6.60
CA THR A 243 -17.65 -36.62 5.79
C THR A 243 -16.20 -36.14 5.66
N LYS A 244 -15.31 -36.56 6.58
CA LYS A 244 -13.93 -36.08 6.64
C LYS A 244 -13.20 -36.50 5.38
N ILE A 245 -12.88 -35.52 4.53
CA ILE A 245 -11.96 -35.70 3.41
C ILE A 245 -10.59 -36.06 4.00
N GLU A 246 -10.09 -37.26 3.71
CA GLU A 246 -8.74 -37.68 4.11
C GLU A 246 -7.72 -37.05 3.16
N TRP A 247 -7.07 -35.98 3.64
CA TRP A 247 -5.97 -35.31 2.96
C TRP A 247 -4.71 -36.19 3.00
N GLU A 248 -3.91 -36.20 1.92
CA GLU A 248 -2.72 -37.07 1.85
C GLU A 248 -1.51 -36.49 2.61
N GLU A 249 -1.66 -36.32 3.93
CA GLU A 249 -0.67 -35.70 4.84
C GLU A 249 0.74 -36.30 4.72
N ARG A 250 0.85 -37.59 4.42
CA ARG A 250 2.10 -38.39 4.51
C ARG A 250 3.20 -37.99 3.51
N ARG A 251 2.92 -37.09 2.56
CA ARG A 251 3.87 -36.63 1.53
C ARG A 251 3.84 -35.12 1.25
N ALA A 252 3.06 -34.34 1.99
CA ALA A 252 3.05 -32.89 1.84
C ALA A 252 4.35 -32.26 2.38
N PRO A 253 4.94 -31.25 1.71
CA PRO A 253 5.95 -30.41 2.33
C PRO A 253 5.36 -29.69 3.56
N LYS A 254 6.21 -29.36 4.53
CA LYS A 254 5.81 -28.70 5.77
C LYS A 254 6.37 -27.29 5.84
N SER A 255 5.52 -26.35 6.25
CA SER A 255 5.88 -24.98 6.56
C SER A 255 6.86 -24.94 7.74
N GLN A 256 7.72 -23.92 7.77
CA GLN A 256 8.69 -23.74 8.85
C GLN A 256 8.08 -22.93 9.98
N SER A 257 8.52 -23.21 11.22
CA SER A 257 8.08 -22.55 12.43
C SER A 257 9.28 -22.21 13.31
N GLU A 258 9.31 -20.99 13.83
CA GLU A 258 10.21 -20.57 14.90
C GLU A 258 9.39 -19.91 16.02
N THR A 259 9.76 -20.18 17.27
CA THR A 259 9.04 -19.67 18.45
C THR A 259 9.93 -18.73 19.26
N PHE A 260 9.39 -17.57 19.59
CA PHE A 260 10.07 -16.51 20.35
C PHE A 260 9.30 -16.18 21.64
N SER A 261 9.95 -15.49 22.58
CA SER A 261 9.40 -15.26 23.93
C SER A 261 8.82 -13.86 24.12
N LYS A 262 9.49 -12.84 23.58
CA LYS A 262 9.25 -11.41 23.79
C LYS A 262 8.99 -10.62 22.50
N PHE A 263 9.47 -11.09 21.36
CA PHE A 263 9.30 -10.40 20.08
C PHE A 263 9.44 -11.37 18.92
N ALA A 264 8.60 -11.21 17.90
CA ALA A 264 8.71 -11.91 16.63
C ALA A 264 8.54 -10.92 15.47
N ILE A 265 9.43 -10.99 14.47
CA ILE A 265 9.30 -10.30 13.19
C ILE A 265 9.48 -11.28 12.03
N ILE A 266 8.63 -11.18 11.02
CA ILE A 266 8.83 -11.83 9.72
C ILE A 266 9.00 -10.74 8.66
N THR A 267 10.12 -10.78 7.95
CA THR A 267 10.30 -10.07 6.67
C THR A 267 10.60 -11.09 5.57
N HIS A 268 10.83 -10.60 4.35
CA HIS A 268 11.27 -11.41 3.22
C HIS A 268 12.76 -11.19 2.87
N HIS A 269 13.57 -10.64 3.80
CA HIS A 269 15.03 -10.59 3.69
C HIS A 269 15.69 -10.71 5.09
N GLU A 270 16.48 -11.77 5.31
CA GLU A 270 17.09 -12.15 6.60
C GLU A 270 17.69 -10.98 7.40
N GLU A 271 18.54 -10.17 6.75
CA GLU A 271 19.22 -9.03 7.37
C GLU A 271 18.25 -7.94 7.86
N CYS A 272 17.09 -7.78 7.22
CA CYS A 272 16.09 -6.78 7.60
C CYS A 272 15.26 -7.25 8.80
N SER A 273 14.96 -8.56 8.91
CA SER A 273 14.43 -9.15 10.14
C SER A 273 15.41 -8.98 11.31
N GLY A 274 16.71 -9.16 11.04
CA GLY A 274 17.79 -8.92 12.00
C GLY A 274 17.93 -7.46 12.43
N ILE A 275 17.66 -6.48 11.56
CA ILE A 275 17.60 -5.05 11.91
C ILE A 275 16.37 -4.76 12.78
N GLY A 276 15.19 -5.27 12.43
CA GLY A 276 13.99 -5.11 13.25
C GLY A 276 14.17 -5.65 14.67
N ARG A 277 14.73 -6.86 14.81
CA ARG A 277 15.08 -7.43 16.12
C ARG A 277 16.03 -6.53 16.92
N LYS A 278 17.10 -6.00 16.31
CA LYS A 278 18.05 -5.10 17.01
C LYS A 278 17.39 -3.81 17.50
N VAL A 279 16.40 -3.28 16.78
CA VAL A 279 15.66 -2.08 17.20
C VAL A 279 14.68 -2.38 18.35
N PHE A 280 14.07 -3.57 18.38
CA PHE A 280 13.34 -4.05 19.55
C PHE A 280 14.28 -4.25 20.77
N GLU A 281 15.42 -4.92 20.57
CA GLU A 281 16.47 -5.12 21.61
C GLU A 281 17.03 -3.78 22.15
N SER A 282 16.96 -2.71 21.37
CA SER A 282 17.33 -1.34 21.79
C SER A 282 16.25 -0.63 22.61
N GLY A 283 15.13 -1.31 22.92
CA GLY A 283 14.02 -0.79 23.73
C GLY A 283 12.80 -0.28 22.93
N GLY A 284 12.80 -0.45 21.61
CA GLY A 284 11.67 -0.14 20.73
C GLY A 284 10.52 -1.14 20.84
N ASN A 285 9.42 -0.87 20.14
CA ASN A 285 8.27 -1.78 20.05
C ASN A 285 8.11 -2.40 18.65
N ALA A 286 7.05 -3.19 18.44
CA ALA A 286 6.79 -3.82 17.14
C ALA A 286 6.65 -2.82 15.96
N ILE A 287 6.25 -1.57 16.22
CA ILE A 287 6.09 -0.51 15.23
C ILE A 287 7.47 0.02 14.83
N ASP A 288 8.31 0.41 15.80
CA ASP A 288 9.67 0.89 15.54
C ASP A 288 10.51 -0.18 14.80
N ALA A 289 10.41 -1.44 15.24
CA ALA A 289 11.09 -2.57 14.61
C ALA A 289 10.62 -2.79 13.16
N THR A 290 9.32 -2.65 12.88
CA THR A 290 8.77 -2.72 11.51
C THR A 290 9.29 -1.60 10.64
N ILE A 291 9.32 -0.36 11.13
CA ILE A 291 9.79 0.80 10.35
C ILE A 291 11.27 0.66 9.99
N ALA A 292 12.12 0.27 10.94
CA ALA A 292 13.55 0.06 10.68
C ALA A 292 13.81 -1.11 9.71
N ALA A 293 13.07 -2.20 9.85
CA ALA A 293 13.11 -3.31 8.90
C ALA A 293 12.63 -2.89 7.50
N GLU A 294 11.60 -2.06 7.39
CA GLU A 294 11.07 -1.57 6.11
C GLU A 294 12.05 -0.63 5.39
N PHE A 295 12.77 0.23 6.13
CA PHE A 295 13.88 1.00 5.56
C PHE A 295 14.96 0.08 4.95
N CYS A 296 15.27 -1.04 5.62
CA CYS A 296 16.18 -2.05 5.07
C CYS A 296 15.60 -2.71 3.80
N ILE A 297 14.32 -3.10 3.81
CA ILE A 297 13.65 -3.71 2.65
C ILE A 297 13.62 -2.78 1.44
N SER A 298 13.25 -1.49 1.60
CA SER A 298 13.27 -0.51 0.50
C SER A 298 14.64 -0.30 -0.11
N ALA A 299 15.68 -0.64 0.64
CA ALA A 299 17.05 -0.51 0.22
C ALA A 299 17.57 -1.78 -0.49
N VAL A 300 17.26 -2.98 0.02
CA VAL A 300 17.71 -4.27 -0.58
C VAL A 300 16.79 -4.77 -1.71
N HIS A 301 15.48 -4.49 -1.63
CA HIS A 301 14.47 -4.84 -2.63
C HIS A 301 13.74 -3.60 -3.19
N PRO A 302 14.47 -2.60 -3.76
CA PRO A 302 13.91 -1.35 -4.28
C PRO A 302 12.98 -1.53 -5.49
N HIS A 303 12.79 -2.75 -5.97
CA HIS A 303 11.81 -3.11 -6.99
C HIS A 303 10.38 -3.30 -6.45
N SER A 304 10.23 -3.43 -5.12
CA SER A 304 8.99 -3.84 -4.43
C SER A 304 8.42 -2.80 -3.44
N THR A 305 9.25 -1.89 -2.94
CA THR A 305 8.84 -0.82 -2.01
C THR A 305 9.84 0.35 -2.02
N GLY A 306 9.48 1.47 -1.40
CA GLY A 306 10.35 2.60 -1.08
C GLY A 306 9.63 3.96 -1.04
N PRO A 307 10.35 5.07 -0.81
CA PRO A 307 9.75 6.41 -0.68
C PRO A 307 8.88 6.88 -1.86
N GLY A 308 9.09 6.32 -3.05
CA GLY A 308 8.28 6.59 -4.24
C GLY A 308 7.01 5.74 -4.36
N PHE A 309 6.57 5.03 -3.32
CA PHE A 309 5.47 4.06 -3.32
C PHE A 309 4.33 4.43 -2.34
N GLY A 310 3.20 3.73 -2.42
CA GLY A 310 2.18 3.69 -1.37
C GLY A 310 2.42 2.56 -0.36
N ALA A 311 1.76 2.65 0.80
CA ALA A 311 1.83 1.63 1.85
C ALA A 311 0.53 1.56 2.66
N VAL A 312 0.31 0.43 3.33
CA VAL A 312 -0.74 0.23 4.33
C VAL A 312 -0.16 -0.49 5.55
N MET A 313 -0.56 -0.06 6.74
CA MET A 313 -0.16 -0.69 7.99
C MET A 313 -1.40 -0.93 8.84
N LEU A 314 -1.67 -2.19 9.19
CA LEU A 314 -2.53 -2.50 10.34
C LEU A 314 -1.67 -2.46 11.59
N VAL A 315 -2.12 -1.72 12.61
CA VAL A 315 -1.52 -1.66 13.94
C VAL A 315 -2.57 -2.04 14.97
N HIS A 316 -2.44 -3.23 15.58
CA HIS A 316 -3.23 -3.57 16.75
C HIS A 316 -2.54 -3.00 17.99
N SER A 317 -3.16 -2.02 18.65
CA SER A 317 -2.67 -1.44 19.89
C SER A 317 -3.32 -2.15 21.06
N ARG A 318 -2.56 -2.99 21.79
CA ARG A 318 -3.10 -3.74 22.93
C ARG A 318 -3.56 -2.83 24.06
N ALA A 319 -2.90 -1.70 24.26
CA ALA A 319 -3.30 -0.68 25.25
C ALA A 319 -4.68 -0.07 24.98
N LYS A 320 -5.14 -0.05 23.72
CA LYS A 320 -6.50 0.36 23.31
C LYS A 320 -7.43 -0.82 23.02
N ASN A 321 -6.88 -2.04 23.01
CA ASN A 321 -7.50 -3.27 22.50
C ASN A 321 -8.14 -3.10 21.10
N GLU A 322 -7.52 -2.29 20.23
CA GLU A 322 -8.12 -1.81 18.99
C GLU A 322 -7.12 -1.86 17.82
N THR A 323 -7.63 -2.19 16.62
CA THR A 323 -6.84 -2.24 15.39
C THR A 323 -7.05 -0.98 14.55
N PHE A 324 -5.95 -0.32 14.23
CA PHE A 324 -5.92 0.89 13.40
C PHE A 324 -5.38 0.56 12.01
N VAL A 325 -5.88 1.27 11.01
CA VAL A 325 -5.36 1.27 9.64
C VAL A 325 -4.64 2.59 9.42
N ILE A 326 -3.40 2.53 8.97
CA ILE A 326 -2.66 3.67 8.41
C ILE A 326 -2.62 3.47 6.90
N ASP A 327 -3.52 4.14 6.18
CA ASP A 327 -3.64 4.08 4.72
C ASP A 327 -2.83 5.21 4.08
N GLY A 328 -1.66 4.85 3.52
CA GLY A 328 -0.86 5.67 2.63
C GLY A 328 -0.88 5.14 1.20
N ARG A 329 -2.04 4.71 0.69
CA ARG A 329 -2.27 4.46 -0.73
C ARG A 329 -1.95 5.70 -1.54
N GLU A 330 -1.35 5.53 -2.70
CA GLU A 330 -1.03 6.65 -3.57
C GLU A 330 -2.31 7.34 -4.07
N ARG A 331 -2.25 8.67 -4.23
CA ARG A 331 -3.35 9.44 -4.82
C ARG A 331 -3.00 9.85 -6.25
N ALA A 332 -3.98 9.91 -7.14
CA ALA A 332 -3.82 10.52 -8.45
C ALA A 332 -3.47 12.01 -8.30
N PRO A 333 -2.49 12.54 -9.05
CA PRO A 333 -2.30 13.98 -9.13
C PRO A 333 -3.57 14.70 -9.60
N LYS A 334 -3.82 15.91 -9.11
CA LYS A 334 -5.01 16.72 -9.41
C LYS A 334 -5.24 16.93 -10.91
N ASN A 335 -4.15 16.97 -11.68
CA ASN A 335 -4.15 17.13 -13.14
C ASN A 335 -4.30 15.80 -13.92
N ALA A 336 -4.54 14.67 -13.25
CA ALA A 336 -4.76 13.38 -13.90
C ALA A 336 -6.16 13.30 -14.56
N ASN A 337 -6.18 13.31 -15.89
CA ASN A 337 -7.40 13.22 -16.70
C ASN A 337 -7.54 11.83 -17.34
N GLN A 338 -8.72 11.22 -17.25
CA GLN A 338 -8.99 9.90 -17.83
C GLN A 338 -8.71 9.85 -19.34
N ASN A 339 -9.05 10.90 -20.11
CA ASN A 339 -8.90 10.92 -21.57
C ASN A 339 -7.43 10.73 -22.01
N THR A 340 -6.49 11.28 -21.26
CA THR A 340 -5.04 11.11 -21.47
C THR A 340 -4.62 9.64 -21.44
N PHE A 341 -5.24 8.83 -20.57
CA PHE A 341 -4.98 7.40 -20.46
C PHE A 341 -5.85 6.54 -21.38
N VAL A 342 -7.04 6.99 -21.79
CA VAL A 342 -7.85 6.33 -22.83
C VAL A 342 -7.12 6.37 -24.19
N ILE A 343 -6.52 7.51 -24.54
CA ILE A 343 -5.78 7.69 -25.80
C ILE A 343 -4.50 6.82 -25.82
N ASN A 344 -3.85 6.61 -24.68
CA ASN A 344 -2.67 5.75 -24.57
C ASN A 344 -2.59 5.04 -23.21
N PRO A 345 -3.23 3.86 -23.04
CA PRO A 345 -3.24 3.15 -21.76
C PRO A 345 -1.84 2.80 -21.24
N THR A 346 -0.85 2.66 -22.13
CA THR A 346 0.56 2.36 -21.77
C THR A 346 1.14 3.36 -20.78
N ILE A 347 0.77 4.64 -20.88
CA ILE A 347 1.32 5.72 -20.03
C ILE A 347 0.67 5.78 -18.64
N ALA A 348 -0.35 4.95 -18.38
CA ALA A 348 -0.82 4.64 -17.02
C ALA A 348 0.07 3.58 -16.34
N HIS A 349 0.83 2.77 -17.08
CA HIS A 349 1.66 1.70 -16.54
C HIS A 349 3.16 2.04 -16.42
N ILE A 350 3.68 2.94 -17.26
CA ILE A 350 5.12 3.21 -17.43
C ILE A 350 5.35 4.72 -17.61
N GLY A 351 6.43 5.26 -17.01
CA GLY A 351 6.85 6.66 -17.16
C GLY A 351 6.24 7.63 -16.13
N TYR A 352 6.62 8.90 -16.20
CA TYR A 352 6.30 9.89 -15.16
C TYR A 352 4.81 10.24 -15.05
N SER A 353 4.03 10.02 -16.11
CA SER A 353 2.57 10.09 -16.11
C SER A 353 1.88 8.97 -15.32
N SER A 354 2.55 7.84 -15.07
CA SER A 354 1.97 6.70 -14.34
C SER A 354 2.03 6.83 -12.82
N MET A 355 2.73 7.85 -12.32
CA MET A 355 3.05 8.04 -10.91
C MET A 355 1.89 8.69 -10.16
N GLY A 356 1.39 8.01 -9.13
CA GLY A 356 0.60 8.63 -8.06
C GLY A 356 1.50 9.33 -7.04
N VAL A 357 0.92 10.25 -6.26
CA VAL A 357 1.58 10.86 -5.10
C VAL A 357 1.86 9.75 -4.07
N PRO A 358 3.12 9.50 -3.70
CA PRO A 358 3.49 8.35 -2.86
C PRO A 358 3.13 8.60 -1.39
N GLY A 359 2.75 7.53 -0.67
CA GLY A 359 2.36 7.60 0.74
C GLY A 359 3.33 6.99 1.75
N TRP A 360 4.33 6.23 1.29
CA TRP A 360 5.22 5.43 2.14
C TRP A 360 5.86 6.20 3.31
N ILE A 361 6.36 7.42 3.06
CA ILE A 361 6.93 8.28 4.11
C ILE A 361 5.86 8.73 5.12
N SER A 362 4.68 9.14 4.67
CA SER A 362 3.57 9.55 5.54
C SER A 362 3.06 8.39 6.39
N THR A 363 2.96 7.17 5.85
CA THR A 363 2.63 5.95 6.60
C THR A 363 3.64 5.67 7.72
N LEU A 364 4.94 5.60 7.40
CA LEU A 364 5.97 5.27 8.39
C LEU A 364 6.13 6.39 9.44
N TRP A 365 5.98 7.66 9.05
CA TRP A 365 6.00 8.79 9.98
C TRP A 365 4.79 8.81 10.90
N SER A 366 3.58 8.60 10.37
CA SER A 366 2.35 8.50 11.15
C SER A 366 2.40 7.32 12.13
N ALA A 367 2.92 6.15 11.69
CA ALA A 367 3.15 5.00 12.54
C ALA A 367 4.12 5.33 13.69
N HIS A 368 5.28 5.90 13.38
CA HIS A 368 6.28 6.29 14.38
C HIS A 368 5.71 7.29 15.41
N LYS A 369 4.96 8.30 14.95
CA LYS A 369 4.44 9.38 15.81
C LYS A 369 3.22 8.99 16.65
N GLN A 370 2.40 8.05 16.20
CA GLN A 370 1.16 7.68 16.91
C GLN A 370 1.25 6.34 17.66
N PHE A 371 2.17 5.45 17.25
CA PHE A 371 2.25 4.07 17.76
C PHE A 371 3.68 3.56 18.01
N GLY A 372 4.73 4.34 17.70
CA GLY A 372 6.11 4.01 18.10
C GLY A 372 6.32 4.08 19.62
N SER A 373 7.40 3.49 20.13
CA SER A 373 7.67 3.40 21.59
C SER A 373 7.94 4.74 22.28
N GLY A 374 8.19 5.81 21.51
CA GLY A 374 8.73 7.08 22.00
C GLY A 374 10.20 7.03 22.46
N ARG A 375 10.83 5.84 22.48
CA ARG A 375 12.22 5.64 22.96
C ARG A 375 13.23 5.65 21.81
N ILE A 376 12.88 5.07 20.67
CA ILE A 376 13.75 5.03 19.48
C ILE A 376 13.42 6.26 18.61
N PRO A 377 14.29 7.28 18.49
CA PRO A 377 14.03 8.40 17.62
C PRO A 377 14.19 8.01 16.14
N TRP A 378 13.41 8.63 15.25
CA TRP A 378 13.42 8.43 13.79
C TRP A 378 14.80 8.16 13.16
N LYS A 379 15.82 8.93 13.55
CA LYS A 379 17.22 8.75 13.16
C LYS A 379 17.74 7.32 13.35
N GLN A 380 17.47 6.69 14.49
CA GLN A 380 17.89 5.33 14.82
C GLN A 380 17.10 4.24 14.07
N LEU A 381 15.98 4.59 13.42
CA LEU A 381 15.26 3.67 12.52
C LEU A 381 15.95 3.55 11.15
N ILE A 382 16.63 4.63 10.72
CA ILE A 382 17.31 4.70 9.40
C ILE A 382 18.81 4.36 9.50
N GLU A 383 19.46 4.72 10.62
CA GLU A 383 20.89 4.51 10.85
C GLU A 383 21.39 3.06 10.58
N PRO A 384 20.70 1.98 11.01
CA PRO A 384 21.17 0.61 10.79
C PRO A 384 21.27 0.25 9.30
N THR A 385 20.28 0.68 8.51
CA THR A 385 20.25 0.50 7.06
C THR A 385 21.34 1.34 6.39
N LEU A 386 21.46 2.62 6.73
CA LEU A 386 22.45 3.51 6.12
C LEU A 386 23.88 3.04 6.40
N ALA A 387 24.20 2.68 7.64
CA ALA A 387 25.49 2.13 8.03
C ALA A 387 25.79 0.81 7.30
N ARG A 388 24.79 -0.07 7.13
CA ARG A 388 24.95 -1.32 6.37
C ARG A 388 25.21 -1.08 4.87
N PHE A 389 24.66 -0.01 4.31
CA PHE A 389 24.85 0.35 2.91
C PHE A 389 26.22 0.96 2.64
N GLN A 390 26.66 1.87 3.49
CA GLN A 390 28.00 2.45 3.43
C GLN A 390 29.08 1.37 3.60
N ASN A 391 28.83 0.35 4.42
CA ASN A 391 29.69 -0.83 4.60
C ASN A 391 29.52 -1.89 3.49
N GLY A 392 29.64 -1.47 2.22
CA GLY A 392 29.82 -2.37 1.06
C GLY A 392 28.60 -2.61 0.15
N GLY A 393 27.47 -1.95 0.40
CA GLY A 393 26.28 -2.00 -0.46
C GLY A 393 25.43 -3.28 -0.35
N VAL A 394 24.44 -3.40 -1.24
CA VAL A 394 23.50 -4.53 -1.31
C VAL A 394 24.16 -5.72 -1.98
N ARG A 395 24.07 -6.90 -1.40
CA ARG A 395 24.33 -8.13 -2.15
C ARG A 395 23.06 -8.46 -2.93
N VAL A 396 23.15 -8.48 -4.25
CA VAL A 396 22.01 -8.84 -5.12
C VAL A 396 21.62 -10.28 -4.85
N ASP A 397 20.43 -10.47 -4.31
CA ASP A 397 19.84 -11.77 -4.06
C ASP A 397 19.16 -12.33 -5.33
N ARG A 398 18.49 -13.48 -5.18
CA ARG A 398 17.72 -14.10 -6.25
C ARG A 398 16.46 -13.30 -6.61
N GLN A 399 15.74 -12.74 -5.64
CA GLN A 399 14.52 -11.95 -5.85
C GLN A 399 14.80 -10.69 -6.68
N LEU A 400 15.82 -9.92 -6.31
CA LEU A 400 16.24 -8.72 -7.02
C LEU A 400 16.75 -9.05 -8.44
N ALA A 401 17.53 -10.12 -8.60
CA ALA A 401 17.97 -10.59 -9.93
C ALA A 401 16.80 -11.04 -10.82
N GLN A 402 15.82 -11.77 -10.27
CA GLN A 402 14.60 -12.17 -10.99
C GLN A 402 13.72 -10.95 -11.34
N ALA A 403 13.57 -10.00 -10.42
CA ALA A 403 12.84 -8.75 -10.67
C ALA A 403 13.52 -7.90 -11.75
N PHE A 404 14.85 -7.84 -11.79
CA PHE A 404 15.59 -7.20 -12.88
C PHE A 404 15.33 -7.93 -14.21
N GLU A 405 15.50 -9.25 -14.30
CA GLU A 405 15.30 -10.00 -15.55
C GLU A 405 13.87 -9.80 -16.12
N ALA A 406 12.86 -9.78 -15.25
CA ALA A 406 11.45 -9.54 -15.62
C ALA A 406 11.17 -8.14 -16.23
N ARG A 407 12.04 -7.15 -16.01
CA ARG A 407 11.93 -5.77 -16.55
C ARG A 407 13.14 -5.32 -17.38
N LYS A 408 14.13 -6.20 -17.58
CA LYS A 408 15.47 -5.95 -18.12
C LYS A 408 15.51 -5.07 -19.37
N ASN A 409 14.71 -5.40 -20.39
CA ASN A 409 14.67 -4.62 -21.62
C ASN A 409 14.16 -3.18 -21.39
N GLN A 410 13.33 -2.95 -20.39
CA GLN A 410 12.80 -1.61 -20.07
C GLN A 410 13.78 -0.84 -19.17
N ILE A 411 14.43 -1.50 -18.21
CA ILE A 411 15.47 -0.92 -17.35
C ILE A 411 16.69 -0.50 -18.18
N LEU A 412 17.21 -1.38 -19.06
CA LEU A 412 18.41 -1.12 -19.86
C LEU A 412 18.24 -0.02 -20.93
N HIS A 413 17.01 0.35 -21.28
CA HIS A 413 16.73 1.48 -22.19
C HIS A 413 16.32 2.76 -21.45
N GLU A 414 16.13 2.71 -20.12
CA GLU A 414 15.74 3.86 -19.31
C GLU A 414 16.96 4.52 -18.67
N LYS A 415 17.20 5.79 -19.03
CA LYS A 415 18.40 6.53 -18.61
C LYS A 415 18.54 6.69 -17.10
N SER A 416 17.44 6.75 -16.34
CA SER A 416 17.50 6.88 -14.87
C SER A 416 18.11 5.68 -14.13
N PHE A 417 18.22 4.50 -14.78
CA PHE A 417 18.89 3.33 -14.21
C PHE A 417 20.33 3.13 -14.70
N ALA A 418 20.78 3.83 -15.74
CA ALA A 418 21.98 3.46 -16.51
C ALA A 418 23.29 3.40 -15.70
N ASN A 419 23.43 4.25 -14.67
CA ASN A 419 24.60 4.28 -13.79
C ASN A 419 24.52 3.29 -12.61
N TRP A 420 23.40 2.57 -12.47
CA TRP A 420 23.10 1.73 -11.31
C TRP A 420 22.85 0.26 -11.69
N LEU A 421 21.89 0.00 -12.58
CA LEU A 421 21.49 -1.34 -13.00
C LEU A 421 21.88 -1.64 -14.44
N ASN A 422 22.77 -2.63 -14.60
CA ASN A 422 23.08 -3.26 -15.86
C ASN A 422 23.19 -4.79 -15.67
N THR A 423 23.44 -5.53 -16.75
CA THR A 423 23.50 -7.00 -16.73
C THR A 423 24.60 -7.60 -15.84
N SER A 424 25.60 -6.81 -15.42
CA SER A 424 26.63 -7.24 -14.47
C SER A 424 26.31 -6.86 -13.03
N THR A 425 25.80 -5.64 -12.78
CA THR A 425 25.47 -5.16 -11.43
C THR A 425 24.18 -5.76 -10.87
N ALA A 426 23.24 -6.17 -11.72
CA ALA A 426 21.97 -6.80 -11.34
C ALA A 426 22.01 -8.34 -11.34
N ARG A 427 23.21 -8.95 -11.43
CA ARG A 427 23.37 -10.42 -11.37
C ARG A 427 23.34 -10.91 -9.92
N GLU A 428 22.66 -12.02 -9.65
CA GLU A 428 22.70 -12.71 -8.36
C GLU A 428 24.15 -12.88 -7.86
N GLY A 429 24.40 -12.49 -6.61
CA GLY A 429 25.72 -12.46 -5.97
C GLY A 429 26.62 -11.27 -6.32
N ALA A 430 26.19 -10.31 -7.14
CA ALA A 430 26.89 -9.03 -7.31
C ALA A 430 26.71 -8.12 -6.08
N MET A 431 27.60 -7.14 -5.91
CA MET A 431 27.39 -6.03 -4.98
C MET A 431 26.88 -4.81 -5.74
N LEU A 432 25.79 -4.22 -5.25
CA LEU A 432 25.05 -3.12 -5.86
C LEU A 432 25.03 -1.94 -4.89
N ARG A 433 25.49 -0.77 -5.35
CA ARG A 433 25.51 0.48 -4.57
C ARG A 433 24.54 1.49 -5.17
N ASN A 434 23.83 2.25 -4.35
CA ASN A 434 22.84 3.25 -4.78
C ASN A 434 23.14 4.59 -4.10
N GLU A 435 24.15 5.32 -4.61
CA GLU A 435 24.75 6.46 -3.91
C GLU A 435 23.78 7.63 -3.72
N GLU A 436 22.89 7.88 -4.69
CA GLU A 436 21.85 8.90 -4.57
C GLU A 436 20.79 8.51 -3.51
N TYR A 437 20.58 7.21 -3.26
CA TYR A 437 19.69 6.72 -2.20
C TYR A 437 20.37 6.71 -0.82
N GLU A 438 21.67 6.41 -0.75
CA GLU A 438 22.47 6.63 0.47
C GLU A 438 22.45 8.10 0.89
N GLN A 439 22.55 9.04 -0.07
CA GLN A 439 22.42 10.48 0.18
C GLN A 439 21.00 10.90 0.55
N PHE A 440 19.96 10.27 -0.03
CA PHE A 440 18.57 10.48 0.38
C PHE A 440 18.33 10.02 1.82
N LEU A 441 18.70 8.78 2.16
CA LEU A 441 18.57 8.25 3.52
C LEU A 441 19.41 9.06 4.52
N GLY A 442 20.63 9.46 4.15
CA GLY A 442 21.48 10.33 4.96
C GLY A 442 20.82 11.66 5.32
N ARG A 443 20.08 12.28 4.40
CA ARG A 443 19.29 13.49 4.68
C ARG A 443 18.02 13.20 5.50
N LEU A 444 17.24 12.19 5.10
CA LEU A 444 15.98 11.81 5.75
C LEU A 444 16.17 11.36 7.21
N LYS A 445 17.35 10.82 7.53
CA LYS A 445 17.76 10.43 8.89
C LYS A 445 17.89 11.63 9.84
N GLU A 446 18.32 12.79 9.33
CA GLU A 446 18.49 14.02 10.12
C GLU A 446 17.22 14.90 10.11
N SER A 447 16.14 14.48 9.43
CA SER A 447 14.86 15.19 9.41
C SER A 447 14.20 15.24 10.79
N VAL A 448 13.96 16.45 11.28
CA VAL A 448 13.15 16.70 12.49
C VAL A 448 11.66 16.42 12.24
N HIS A 449 11.20 16.61 11.00
CA HIS A 449 9.83 16.28 10.58
C HIS A 449 9.81 15.63 9.19
N ALA A 450 10.14 14.33 9.10
CA ALA A 450 10.37 13.62 7.84
C ALA A 450 9.22 13.71 6.82
N GLU A 451 7.96 13.68 7.27
CA GLU A 451 6.79 13.90 6.41
C GLU A 451 6.80 15.30 5.76
N HIS A 452 6.78 16.37 6.56
CA HIS A 452 6.92 17.75 6.05
C HIS A 452 8.12 17.92 5.12
N ASP A 453 9.30 17.39 5.48
CA ASP A 453 10.51 17.55 4.67
C ASP A 453 10.36 16.86 3.30
N PHE A 454 9.63 15.74 3.24
CA PHE A 454 9.32 15.01 2.02
C PHE A 454 8.27 15.71 1.15
N TYR A 455 7.15 16.14 1.74
CA TYR A 455 5.97 16.63 1.02
C TYR A 455 5.94 18.16 0.81
N GLY A 456 6.51 18.97 1.72
CA GLY A 456 6.62 20.43 1.60
C GLY A 456 8.07 20.97 1.52
N GLY A 457 9.05 20.21 2.02
CA GLY A 457 10.45 20.65 2.16
C GLY A 457 11.34 20.50 0.91
N GLU A 458 12.64 20.27 1.12
CA GLU A 458 13.66 20.22 0.06
C GLU A 458 13.52 19.00 -0.87
N PHE A 459 13.01 17.87 -0.37
CA PHE A 459 12.69 16.74 -1.23
C PHE A 459 11.52 17.09 -2.16
N SER A 460 10.46 17.72 -1.67
CA SER A 460 9.32 18.17 -2.47
C SER A 460 9.75 19.05 -3.65
N LYS A 461 10.64 20.03 -3.44
CA LYS A 461 11.22 20.84 -4.53
C LYS A 461 11.91 19.97 -5.59
N SER A 462 12.67 18.97 -5.15
CA SER A 462 13.39 18.03 -6.02
C SER A 462 12.43 17.15 -6.84
N ILE A 463 11.34 16.68 -6.21
CA ILE A 463 10.28 15.90 -6.86
C ILE A 463 9.58 16.75 -7.92
N VAL A 464 9.12 17.95 -7.58
CA VAL A 464 8.35 18.81 -8.50
C VAL A 464 9.15 19.17 -9.76
N GLU A 465 10.44 19.49 -9.63
CA GLU A 465 11.28 19.76 -10.79
C GLU A 465 11.59 18.49 -11.61
N GLU A 466 11.75 17.32 -10.97
CA GLU A 466 11.87 16.04 -11.66
C GLU A 466 10.61 15.69 -12.48
N MET A 467 9.42 15.91 -11.91
CA MET A 467 8.14 15.67 -12.59
C MET A 467 7.96 16.64 -13.77
N LYS A 468 8.11 17.94 -13.52
CA LYS A 468 7.98 19.01 -14.52
C LYS A 468 8.93 18.83 -15.70
N SER A 469 10.20 18.51 -15.44
CA SER A 469 11.21 18.32 -16.49
C SER A 469 11.07 17.01 -17.29
N ARG A 470 10.17 16.09 -16.90
CA ARG A 470 10.07 14.73 -17.46
C ARG A 470 8.65 14.29 -17.85
N GLY A 471 7.67 15.18 -17.79
CA GLY A 471 6.27 14.89 -18.15
C GLY A 471 5.52 14.09 -17.08
N GLY A 472 5.84 14.31 -15.80
CA GLY A 472 5.04 13.86 -14.68
C GLY A 472 3.84 14.78 -14.41
N LEU A 473 2.77 14.22 -13.83
CA LEU A 473 1.53 14.95 -13.56
C LEU A 473 1.48 15.57 -12.15
N MET A 474 2.39 15.16 -11.27
CA MET A 474 2.47 15.53 -9.86
C MET A 474 3.02 16.95 -9.66
N SER A 475 2.25 17.80 -8.98
CA SER A 475 2.58 19.19 -8.67
C SER A 475 3.00 19.39 -7.20
N ARG A 476 3.45 20.60 -6.88
CA ARG A 476 3.72 21.08 -5.51
C ARG A 476 2.49 20.89 -4.60
N HIS A 477 1.31 21.29 -5.09
CA HIS A 477 0.04 21.20 -4.37
C HIS A 477 -0.39 19.76 -4.12
N ASP A 478 -0.09 18.83 -5.05
CA ASP A 478 -0.40 17.40 -4.87
C ASP A 478 0.40 16.77 -3.73
N LEU A 479 1.66 17.18 -3.56
CA LEU A 479 2.51 16.74 -2.44
C LEU A 479 2.07 17.39 -1.13
N GLU A 480 1.87 18.72 -1.10
CA GLU A 480 1.49 19.46 0.11
C GLU A 480 0.10 19.09 0.64
N ALA A 481 -0.82 18.66 -0.23
CA ALA A 481 -2.14 18.14 0.15
C ALA A 481 -2.13 16.64 0.51
N TYR A 482 -0.99 15.94 0.38
CA TYR A 482 -0.91 14.51 0.68
C TYR A 482 -0.72 14.24 2.18
N LYS A 483 -1.54 13.33 2.70
CA LYS A 483 -1.31 12.66 3.97
C LYS A 483 -1.93 11.26 3.98
N SER A 484 -1.28 10.31 4.65
CA SER A 484 -1.90 9.02 4.99
C SER A 484 -3.01 9.23 6.00
N THR A 485 -4.16 8.57 5.81
CA THR A 485 -5.23 8.56 6.81
C THR A 485 -4.91 7.57 7.92
N VAL A 486 -5.41 7.85 9.13
CA VAL A 486 -5.43 6.88 10.24
C VAL A 486 -6.88 6.70 10.68
N SER A 487 -7.37 5.48 10.63
CA SER A 487 -8.74 5.10 11.01
C SER A 487 -8.74 3.84 11.87
N LYS A 488 -9.91 3.46 12.39
CA LYS A 488 -10.15 2.09 12.83
C LYS A 488 -10.17 1.14 11.62
N ALA A 489 -9.94 -0.15 11.86
CA ALA A 489 -10.12 -1.20 10.87
C ALA A 489 -11.61 -1.48 10.57
N GLU A 490 -11.90 -2.06 9.41
CA GLU A 490 -13.17 -2.79 9.22
C GLU A 490 -13.04 -4.17 9.86
N SER A 491 -14.13 -4.64 10.50
CA SER A 491 -14.11 -5.71 11.50
C SER A 491 -15.28 -6.69 11.29
N LEU A 492 -14.98 -7.93 10.92
CA LEU A 492 -15.95 -9.01 10.81
C LEU A 492 -15.82 -10.01 11.97
N ARG A 493 -16.85 -10.11 12.82
CA ARG A 493 -16.94 -11.15 13.85
C ARG A 493 -17.32 -12.52 13.25
N ILE A 494 -16.53 -13.55 13.56
CA ILE A 494 -16.71 -14.94 13.12
C ILE A 494 -16.63 -15.85 14.37
N GLY A 495 -17.79 -16.06 15.00
CA GLY A 495 -17.86 -16.75 16.31
C GLY A 495 -17.15 -15.94 17.39
N GLU A 496 -16.09 -16.49 17.96
CA GLU A 496 -15.26 -15.85 19.00
C GLU A 496 -14.11 -15.00 18.46
N TRP A 497 -13.90 -14.99 17.15
CA TRP A 497 -12.85 -14.21 16.50
C TRP A 497 -13.42 -12.92 15.89
N SER A 498 -12.60 -11.89 15.83
CA SER A 498 -12.78 -10.71 14.98
C SER A 498 -11.69 -10.70 13.90
N LEU A 499 -12.07 -10.55 12.64
CA LEU A 499 -11.14 -10.37 11.53
C LEU A 499 -11.08 -8.88 11.18
N GLU A 500 -9.88 -8.32 11.28
CA GLU A 500 -9.60 -6.89 11.12
C GLU A 500 -8.87 -6.63 9.80
N GLY A 501 -9.29 -5.60 9.05
CA GLY A 501 -8.68 -5.24 7.76
C GLY A 501 -8.85 -3.78 7.34
N PRO A 502 -8.17 -3.34 6.26
CA PRO A 502 -8.29 -1.99 5.72
C PRO A 502 -9.62 -1.78 4.98
N PRO A 503 -10.18 -0.55 4.98
CA PRO A 503 -11.44 -0.25 4.33
C PRO A 503 -11.33 -0.20 2.79
N LEU A 504 -12.35 0.32 2.09
CA LEU A 504 -12.18 0.77 0.70
C LEU A 504 -11.00 1.78 0.60
N PRO A 505 -10.18 1.75 -0.48
CA PRO A 505 -10.35 1.01 -1.74
C PRO A 505 -9.67 -0.37 -1.76
N TYR A 506 -9.54 -1.05 -0.61
CA TYR A 506 -9.01 -2.41 -0.54
C TYR A 506 -10.11 -3.46 -0.73
N HIS A 507 -9.73 -4.69 -1.07
CA HIS A 507 -10.66 -5.81 -1.30
C HIS A 507 -11.21 -6.45 -0.01
N PHE A 508 -10.98 -5.89 1.18
CA PHE A 508 -11.41 -6.48 2.45
C PHE A 508 -12.95 -6.60 2.58
N PRO A 509 -13.78 -5.59 2.21
CA PRO A 509 -15.24 -5.73 2.28
C PRO A 509 -15.79 -6.85 1.37
N ILE A 510 -15.05 -7.27 0.34
CA ILE A 510 -15.37 -8.46 -0.47
C ILE A 510 -15.07 -9.75 0.32
N LEU A 511 -13.93 -9.80 1.02
CA LEU A 511 -13.58 -10.92 1.90
C LEU A 511 -14.63 -11.10 3.01
N GLU A 512 -15.18 -10.01 3.54
CA GLU A 512 -16.26 -10.09 4.54
C GLU A 512 -17.50 -10.80 3.99
N LYS A 513 -17.97 -10.41 2.79
CA LYS A 513 -19.14 -11.08 2.18
C LYS A 513 -18.82 -12.55 1.87
N VAL A 514 -17.59 -12.86 1.44
CA VAL A 514 -17.14 -14.25 1.23
C VAL A 514 -17.23 -15.05 2.54
N LEU A 515 -16.60 -14.58 3.62
CA LEU A 515 -16.57 -15.29 4.90
C LEU A 515 -17.94 -15.39 5.56
N LYS A 516 -18.81 -14.38 5.42
CA LYS A 516 -20.20 -14.44 5.87
C LYS A 516 -21.00 -15.52 5.13
N ASN A 517 -20.99 -15.52 3.78
CA ASN A 517 -21.68 -16.55 3.00
C ASN A 517 -21.11 -17.96 3.24
N ILE A 518 -19.79 -18.10 3.44
CA ILE A 518 -19.16 -19.38 3.81
C ILE A 518 -19.66 -19.86 5.18
N THR A 519 -19.70 -18.97 6.18
CA THR A 519 -20.16 -19.31 7.54
C THR A 519 -21.63 -19.74 7.53
N GLU A 520 -22.50 -18.95 6.88
CA GLU A 520 -23.92 -19.29 6.67
C GLU A 520 -24.07 -20.66 5.96
N SER A 521 -23.27 -20.94 4.92
CA SER A 521 -23.29 -22.24 4.22
C SER A 521 -22.72 -23.40 5.05
N PHE A 522 -21.75 -23.16 5.93
CA PHE A 522 -21.09 -24.18 6.75
C PHE A 522 -21.93 -24.59 7.97
N ASP A 523 -22.78 -23.68 8.45
CA ASP A 523 -23.78 -23.96 9.49
C ASP A 523 -25.06 -24.58 8.92
N THR A 524 -25.43 -24.28 7.67
CA THR A 524 -26.63 -24.82 7.01
C THR A 524 -26.42 -26.13 6.25
N ASN A 525 -25.18 -26.49 5.86
CA ASN A 525 -24.86 -27.78 5.23
C ASN A 525 -24.02 -28.69 6.14
N PRO A 526 -24.64 -29.64 6.87
CA PRO A 526 -23.97 -30.42 7.91
C PRO A 526 -23.41 -31.79 7.45
N LYS A 527 -23.33 -32.12 6.15
CA LYS A 527 -23.06 -33.53 5.72
C LYS A 527 -21.99 -33.76 4.65
N ASP A 528 -21.92 -32.98 3.57
CA ASP A 528 -20.95 -33.22 2.49
C ASP A 528 -19.86 -32.14 2.41
N ALA A 529 -18.61 -32.56 2.65
CA ALA A 529 -17.43 -31.71 2.53
C ALA A 529 -17.03 -31.44 1.08
N LEU A 530 -17.43 -32.28 0.12
CA LEU A 530 -17.23 -32.03 -1.31
C LEU A 530 -18.09 -30.84 -1.78
N GLU A 531 -19.34 -30.79 -1.32
CA GLU A 531 -20.26 -29.69 -1.62
C GLU A 531 -19.77 -28.36 -1.01
N TYR A 532 -19.25 -28.38 0.24
CA TYR A 532 -18.58 -27.22 0.82
C TYR A 532 -17.49 -26.65 -0.11
N TYR A 533 -16.63 -27.49 -0.68
CA TYR A 533 -15.56 -27.02 -1.56
C TYR A 533 -16.07 -26.53 -2.93
N VAL A 534 -17.18 -27.07 -3.43
CA VAL A 534 -17.86 -26.54 -4.64
C VAL A 534 -18.40 -25.13 -4.37
N ASN A 535 -19.10 -24.94 -3.25
CA ASN A 535 -19.68 -23.66 -2.85
C ASN A 535 -18.58 -22.62 -2.54
N PHE A 536 -17.50 -23.03 -1.87
CA PHE A 536 -16.32 -22.21 -1.60
C PHE A 536 -15.66 -21.67 -2.89
N VAL A 537 -15.50 -22.53 -3.91
CA VAL A 537 -14.96 -22.12 -5.22
C VAL A 537 -15.91 -21.13 -5.92
N GLN A 538 -17.23 -21.37 -5.89
CA GLN A 538 -18.22 -20.45 -6.49
C GLN A 538 -18.21 -19.07 -5.82
N LEU A 539 -18.17 -19.01 -4.48
CA LEU A 539 -18.11 -17.76 -3.74
C LEU A 539 -16.84 -16.97 -4.06
N LEU A 540 -15.68 -17.63 -4.19
CA LEU A 540 -14.45 -16.99 -4.63
C LEU A 540 -14.47 -16.56 -6.12
N GLN A 541 -15.15 -17.30 -7.00
CA GLN A 541 -15.36 -16.89 -8.40
C GLN A 541 -16.24 -15.63 -8.51
N GLN A 542 -17.30 -15.52 -7.73
CA GLN A 542 -18.12 -14.31 -7.62
C GLN A 542 -17.30 -13.15 -7.03
N ALA A 543 -16.56 -13.40 -5.96
CA ALA A 543 -15.71 -12.40 -5.32
C ALA A 543 -14.66 -11.80 -6.27
N ASN A 544 -14.10 -12.63 -7.15
CA ASN A 544 -13.15 -12.19 -8.17
C ASN A 544 -13.76 -11.31 -9.26
N GLN A 545 -15.08 -11.39 -9.47
CA GLN A 545 -15.83 -10.43 -10.30
C GLN A 545 -16.08 -9.13 -9.53
N MET A 546 -16.52 -9.24 -8.27
CA MET A 546 -16.86 -8.09 -7.42
C MET A 546 -15.68 -7.11 -7.20
N LYS A 547 -14.43 -7.55 -7.40
CA LYS A 547 -13.23 -6.67 -7.46
C LYS A 547 -13.42 -5.49 -8.43
N ALA A 548 -14.16 -5.68 -9.51
CA ALA A 548 -14.46 -4.63 -10.49
C ALA A 548 -15.34 -3.48 -9.95
N LEU A 549 -15.98 -3.66 -8.79
CA LEU A 549 -16.85 -2.67 -8.14
C LEU A 549 -16.18 -1.94 -6.96
N VAL A 550 -14.89 -2.19 -6.70
CA VAL A 550 -14.10 -1.55 -5.62
C VAL A 550 -13.46 -0.26 -6.11
N GLY A 551 -13.81 0.85 -5.45
CA GLY A 551 -13.30 2.20 -5.68
C GLY A 551 -12.96 2.92 -4.38
N ASP A 552 -12.58 4.20 -4.49
CA ASP A 552 -12.26 5.08 -3.34
C ASP A 552 -13.55 5.53 -2.65
N ASP A 553 -13.74 5.28 -1.36
CA ASP A 553 -15.00 5.60 -0.66
C ASP A 553 -15.32 7.10 -0.55
N LEU A 554 -14.36 8.00 -0.77
CA LEU A 554 -14.57 9.45 -0.81
C LEU A 554 -15.07 9.94 -2.19
N PHE A 555 -14.95 9.13 -3.25
CA PHE A 555 -15.26 9.50 -4.63
C PHE A 555 -16.29 8.57 -5.29
N ASP A 556 -16.12 7.26 -5.08
CA ASP A 556 -16.95 6.17 -5.57
C ASP A 556 -17.95 5.74 -4.48
N VAL A 557 -18.74 6.68 -3.95
CA VAL A 557 -19.65 6.43 -2.80
C VAL A 557 -20.63 5.27 -3.00
N THR A 558 -20.88 4.85 -4.24
CA THR A 558 -21.71 3.67 -4.56
C THR A 558 -21.00 2.33 -4.37
N SER A 559 -19.67 2.27 -4.23
CA SER A 559 -18.91 1.02 -4.12
C SER A 559 -19.32 0.16 -2.93
N ARG A 560 -19.56 0.76 -1.74
CA ARG A 560 -20.01 -0.01 -0.56
C ARG A 560 -21.39 -0.63 -0.79
N GLN A 561 -22.37 0.16 -1.26
CA GLN A 561 -23.70 -0.33 -1.63
C GLN A 561 -23.62 -1.42 -2.71
N LYS A 562 -22.80 -1.23 -3.76
CA LYS A 562 -22.58 -2.23 -4.82
C LYS A 562 -22.06 -3.55 -4.23
N ILE A 563 -21.14 -3.53 -3.27
CA ILE A 563 -20.62 -4.73 -2.59
C ILE A 563 -21.64 -5.37 -1.64
N GLU A 564 -22.53 -4.57 -1.02
CA GLU A 564 -23.63 -5.06 -0.19
C GLU A 564 -24.75 -5.72 -1.02
N GLU A 565 -25.03 -5.19 -2.22
CA GLU A 565 -25.94 -5.77 -3.21
C GLU A 565 -25.38 -7.04 -3.90
N TRP A 566 -24.36 -7.70 -3.33
CA TRP A 566 -23.60 -8.83 -3.87
C TRP A 566 -24.37 -9.76 -4.81
N LYS A 567 -25.50 -10.32 -4.35
CA LYS A 567 -26.27 -11.32 -5.09
C LYS A 567 -26.80 -10.77 -6.42
N LYS A 568 -27.25 -9.51 -6.43
CA LYS A 568 -27.70 -8.78 -7.64
C LYS A 568 -26.53 -8.44 -8.56
N GLN A 569 -25.38 -8.09 -8.02
CA GLN A 569 -24.21 -7.72 -8.82
C GLN A 569 -23.53 -8.95 -9.45
N ALA A 570 -23.31 -10.02 -8.69
CA ALA A 570 -22.66 -11.25 -9.14
C ALA A 570 -23.37 -11.95 -10.31
N ASP A 571 -24.70 -11.81 -10.42
CA ASP A 571 -25.48 -12.33 -11.56
C ASP A 571 -25.34 -11.48 -12.84
N THR A 572 -24.79 -10.26 -12.75
CA THR A 572 -24.68 -9.30 -13.87
C THR A 572 -23.24 -9.04 -14.34
N LEU A 573 -22.26 -9.20 -13.45
CA LEU A 573 -20.85 -9.06 -13.79
C LEU A 573 -20.38 -10.21 -14.69
N LYS A 574 -19.43 -9.90 -15.59
CA LYS A 574 -18.79 -10.91 -16.42
C LYS A 574 -17.56 -11.48 -15.70
N PRO A 575 -17.37 -12.81 -15.70
CA PRO A 575 -16.13 -13.42 -15.23
C PRO A 575 -14.92 -12.95 -16.03
N GLU A 576 -14.01 -12.20 -15.40
CA GLU A 576 -12.68 -11.91 -15.95
C GLU A 576 -11.67 -13.00 -15.54
N GLU A 577 -10.79 -13.39 -16.46
CA GLU A 577 -9.72 -14.34 -16.18
C GLU A 577 -8.66 -13.73 -15.24
N GLN A 578 -8.43 -14.36 -14.09
CA GLN A 578 -7.41 -13.96 -13.13
C GLN A 578 -6.01 -14.24 -13.69
N LYS A 579 -5.41 -13.24 -14.33
CA LYS A 579 -4.02 -13.32 -14.81
C LYS A 579 -3.07 -13.52 -13.63
N ARG A 580 -2.35 -14.65 -13.63
CA ARG A 580 -1.28 -14.92 -12.66
C ARG A 580 -0.18 -13.87 -12.77
N SER A 581 -0.12 -12.99 -11.78
CA SER A 581 1.03 -12.11 -11.50
C SER A 581 1.42 -12.27 -10.04
N GLN A 582 2.64 -12.76 -9.78
CA GLN A 582 3.28 -12.55 -8.48
C GLN A 582 3.85 -11.13 -8.50
N VAL A 583 3.02 -10.18 -8.06
CA VAL A 583 3.44 -8.79 -7.87
C VAL A 583 4.30 -8.73 -6.59
N PRO A 584 5.49 -8.11 -6.62
CA PRO A 584 6.39 -8.09 -5.48
C PRO A 584 5.97 -6.99 -4.51
N PHE A 585 5.60 -7.37 -3.29
CA PHE A 585 5.29 -6.44 -2.21
C PHE A 585 6.38 -6.48 -1.15
N SER A 586 6.63 -5.35 -0.49
CA SER A 586 7.04 -5.48 0.89
C SER A 586 5.86 -5.98 1.73
N ARG A 587 6.18 -6.93 2.61
CA ARG A 587 5.31 -7.41 3.68
C ARG A 587 6.20 -7.60 4.89
N ILE A 588 5.78 -7.03 6.02
CA ILE A 588 6.42 -7.21 7.32
C ILE A 588 5.34 -7.48 8.34
N GLN A 589 5.55 -8.49 9.17
CA GLN A 589 4.76 -8.76 10.36
C GLN A 589 5.65 -8.58 11.58
N ALA A 590 5.17 -7.91 12.62
CA ALA A 590 5.85 -7.83 13.90
C ALA A 590 4.85 -7.94 15.06
N LEU A 591 5.28 -8.54 16.16
CA LEU A 591 4.50 -8.73 17.38
C LEU A 591 5.45 -8.64 18.59
N ASP A 592 5.03 -7.94 19.66
CA ASP A 592 5.83 -7.76 20.88
C ASP A 592 5.15 -8.30 22.17
N GLU A 593 5.91 -8.38 23.26
CA GLU A 593 5.46 -8.88 24.57
C GLU A 593 4.37 -8.02 25.22
N SER A 594 4.19 -6.78 24.76
CA SER A 594 3.06 -5.94 25.17
C SER A 594 1.79 -6.24 24.37
N GLY A 595 1.85 -7.15 23.39
CA GLY A 595 0.74 -7.55 22.53
C GLY A 595 0.43 -6.57 21.40
N ASN A 596 1.34 -5.63 21.08
CA ASN A 596 1.16 -4.79 19.90
C ASN A 596 1.54 -5.59 18.65
N ALA A 597 0.64 -5.61 17.66
CA ALA A 597 0.87 -6.27 16.38
C ALA A 597 0.95 -5.25 15.25
N VAL A 598 1.81 -5.52 14.28
CA VAL A 598 1.94 -4.74 13.05
C VAL A 598 1.89 -5.69 11.87
N ASN A 599 0.99 -5.42 10.92
CA ASN A 599 0.93 -6.10 9.64
C ASN A 599 1.01 -5.05 8.53
N PHE A 600 2.23 -4.85 8.03
CA PHE A 600 2.59 -3.85 7.05
C PHE A 600 2.66 -4.45 5.64
N MET A 601 2.20 -3.69 4.65
CA MET A 601 2.34 -4.00 3.24
C MET A 601 2.64 -2.73 2.42
N SER A 602 3.63 -2.80 1.53
CA SER A 602 3.88 -1.75 0.52
C SER A 602 4.05 -2.39 -0.85
N THR A 603 3.64 -1.67 -1.88
CA THR A 603 3.33 -2.26 -3.19
C THR A 603 3.52 -1.26 -4.32
N ASN A 604 4.08 -1.73 -5.43
CA ASN A 604 3.77 -1.22 -6.76
C ASN A 604 2.96 -2.30 -7.49
N SER A 605 2.13 -1.92 -8.47
CA SER A 605 1.25 -2.87 -9.18
C SER A 605 2.02 -3.96 -9.96
N VAL A 606 3.33 -3.78 -10.17
CA VAL A 606 4.25 -4.61 -10.95
C VAL A 606 5.71 -4.32 -10.54
N PRO A 607 6.66 -5.27 -10.67
CA PRO A 607 8.07 -5.01 -10.37
C PRO A 607 8.62 -3.76 -11.05
N TRP A 608 9.35 -2.95 -10.28
CA TRP A 608 9.93 -1.65 -10.67
C TRP A 608 8.93 -0.54 -11.04
N GLY A 609 7.64 -0.71 -10.74
CA GLY A 609 6.62 0.33 -10.86
C GLY A 609 6.53 0.95 -12.25
N SER A 610 6.73 2.27 -12.33
CA SER A 610 6.74 3.03 -13.60
C SER A 610 7.95 2.73 -14.49
N VAL A 611 8.86 1.87 -14.03
CA VAL A 611 10.23 1.70 -14.54
C VAL A 611 10.91 3.07 -14.66
N ARG A 612 10.92 3.84 -13.56
CA ARG A 612 11.69 5.09 -13.42
C ARG A 612 12.33 5.15 -12.04
N ARG A 613 13.49 5.80 -11.95
CA ARG A 613 14.24 6.07 -10.72
C ARG A 613 14.48 7.56 -10.60
N SER A 614 14.42 8.12 -9.39
CA SER A 614 14.82 9.50 -9.16
C SER A 614 16.34 9.66 -9.37
N PRO A 615 16.81 10.54 -10.29
CA PRO A 615 18.24 10.79 -10.49
C PRO A 615 18.88 11.61 -9.36
N THR A 616 18.10 12.09 -8.39
CA THR A 616 18.58 12.93 -7.27
C THR A 616 18.38 12.29 -5.90
N MET A 617 17.52 11.27 -5.81
CA MET A 617 17.18 10.58 -4.55
C MET A 617 17.27 9.05 -4.65
N GLY A 618 17.62 8.50 -5.81
CA GLY A 618 18.00 7.10 -6.02
C GLY A 618 16.91 6.03 -5.87
N PHE A 619 15.75 6.37 -5.32
CA PHE A 619 14.61 5.46 -5.17
C PHE A 619 13.82 5.28 -6.48
N VAL A 620 13.03 4.20 -6.54
CA VAL A 620 12.16 3.84 -7.66
C VAL A 620 10.76 4.43 -7.47
N TRP A 621 10.09 4.80 -8.57
CA TRP A 621 8.77 5.38 -8.56
C TRP A 621 7.64 4.36 -8.82
N ASN A 622 6.52 4.52 -8.13
CA ASN A 622 5.29 3.76 -8.35
C ASN A 622 4.70 3.97 -9.76
N ASN A 623 3.76 3.10 -10.13
CA ASN A 623 2.83 3.31 -11.25
C ASN A 623 1.37 3.21 -10.81
N ALA A 624 0.99 3.89 -9.72
CA ALA A 624 -0.34 3.76 -9.12
C ALA A 624 -1.49 4.09 -10.09
N MET A 625 -1.27 4.96 -11.08
CA MET A 625 -2.27 5.26 -12.12
C MET A 625 -2.70 4.01 -12.91
N SER A 626 -1.88 2.95 -12.91
CA SER A 626 -2.16 1.67 -13.55
C SER A 626 -3.23 0.82 -12.88
N ALA A 627 -3.72 1.24 -11.72
CA ALA A 627 -4.71 0.52 -10.92
C ALA A 627 -6.11 1.15 -10.96
N PHE A 628 -6.28 2.29 -11.63
CA PHE A 628 -7.60 2.77 -12.08
C PHE A 628 -8.08 1.99 -13.30
N ASP A 629 -9.39 1.86 -13.46
CA ASP A 629 -9.97 1.46 -14.75
C ASP A 629 -10.03 2.67 -15.68
N VAL A 630 -9.01 2.81 -16.55
CA VAL A 630 -8.90 3.94 -17.50
C VAL A 630 -10.09 4.07 -18.46
N PHE A 631 -10.89 3.01 -18.60
CA PHE A 631 -12.12 2.98 -19.41
C PHE A 631 -13.42 3.19 -18.59
N CYS A 632 -13.35 3.30 -17.26
CA CYS A 632 -14.49 3.57 -16.36
C CYS A 632 -15.70 2.62 -16.56
N ARG A 633 -15.46 1.31 -16.73
CA ARG A 633 -16.47 0.33 -17.21
C ARG A 633 -17.61 0.03 -16.23
N HIS A 634 -17.51 0.46 -14.97
CA HIS A 634 -18.45 0.13 -13.88
C HIS A 634 -18.83 1.35 -13.02
N ASP A 635 -18.56 2.56 -13.51
CA ASP A 635 -18.80 3.84 -12.83
C ASP A 635 -18.16 3.95 -11.43
N VAL A 636 -17.03 3.27 -11.23
CA VAL A 636 -16.18 3.30 -10.03
C VAL A 636 -14.72 3.06 -10.42
N ASN A 637 -13.76 3.45 -9.57
CA ASN A 637 -12.32 3.34 -9.82
C ASN A 637 -11.86 3.99 -11.15
N CYS A 638 -12.63 4.97 -11.63
CA CYS A 638 -12.29 5.78 -12.79
C CYS A 638 -11.23 6.83 -12.42
N VAL A 639 -10.36 7.18 -13.37
CA VAL A 639 -9.25 8.15 -13.17
C VAL A 639 -9.81 9.54 -12.85
N GLN A 640 -9.48 10.04 -11.66
CA GLN A 640 -9.86 11.38 -11.19
C GLN A 640 -8.77 11.91 -10.25
N GLY A 641 -8.43 13.19 -10.36
CA GLY A 641 -7.42 13.81 -9.50
C GLY A 641 -7.78 13.79 -8.00
N GLY A 642 -6.78 13.55 -7.15
CA GLY A 642 -6.91 13.44 -5.69
C GLY A 642 -7.34 12.07 -5.15
N LYS A 643 -7.88 11.21 -6.02
CA LYS A 643 -8.46 9.90 -5.69
C LYS A 643 -7.40 8.80 -5.49
N ARG A 644 -7.66 7.82 -4.63
CA ARG A 644 -6.86 6.57 -4.52
C ARG A 644 -7.32 5.54 -5.58
N PRO A 645 -6.43 4.83 -6.27
CA PRO A 645 -6.82 3.72 -7.13
C PRO A 645 -7.03 2.43 -6.34
N SER A 646 -7.97 1.61 -6.79
CA SER A 646 -8.30 0.28 -6.24
C SER A 646 -7.06 -0.56 -5.93
N VAL A 647 -7.03 -1.23 -4.78
CA VAL A 647 -5.89 -2.08 -4.37
C VAL A 647 -6.10 -3.48 -4.91
N THR A 648 -5.84 -3.61 -6.21
CA THR A 648 -6.08 -4.82 -7.00
C THR A 648 -5.32 -6.05 -6.50
N ASN A 649 -4.21 -5.87 -5.77
CA ASN A 649 -3.38 -6.96 -5.26
C ASN A 649 -2.95 -6.71 -3.81
N GLY A 650 -3.31 -7.64 -2.91
CA GLY A 650 -2.86 -7.65 -1.52
C GLY A 650 -3.66 -6.75 -0.58
N PHE A 651 -3.91 -7.25 0.62
CA PHE A 651 -4.25 -6.46 1.79
C PHE A 651 -3.76 -7.22 3.04
N PRO A 652 -3.28 -6.53 4.08
CA PRO A 652 -3.01 -7.15 5.38
C PRO A 652 -4.33 -7.50 6.10
N SER A 653 -4.30 -8.46 7.01
CA SER A 653 -5.39 -8.72 7.96
C SER A 653 -4.85 -9.21 9.30
N ILE A 654 -5.60 -9.00 10.38
CA ILE A 654 -5.28 -9.54 11.71
C ILE A 654 -6.54 -10.23 12.24
N LEU A 655 -6.43 -11.51 12.62
CA LEU A 655 -7.52 -12.28 13.23
C LEU A 655 -7.29 -12.33 14.74
N VAL A 656 -8.17 -11.73 15.53
CA VAL A 656 -8.00 -11.50 16.98
C VAL A 656 -9.13 -12.17 17.78
N ASN A 657 -8.82 -12.68 18.97
CA ASN A 657 -9.80 -13.02 20.00
C ASN A 657 -9.25 -12.64 21.39
N SER A 658 -9.98 -12.98 22.46
CA SER A 658 -9.61 -12.66 23.85
C SER A 658 -8.28 -13.27 24.33
N GLN A 659 -7.77 -14.30 23.64
CA GLN A 659 -6.57 -15.06 24.02
C GLN A 659 -5.42 -14.98 22.99
N ARG A 660 -5.72 -14.66 21.72
CA ARG A 660 -4.76 -14.77 20.60
C ARG A 660 -4.96 -13.70 19.53
N GLN A 661 -3.87 -13.41 18.84
CA GLN A 661 -3.80 -12.66 17.59
C GLN A 661 -3.11 -13.53 16.55
N LEU A 662 -3.58 -13.49 15.30
CA LEU A 662 -2.96 -14.14 14.15
C LEU A 662 -2.80 -13.12 13.02
N LEU A 663 -1.56 -12.72 12.74
CA LEU A 663 -1.23 -11.79 11.67
C LEU A 663 -1.23 -12.54 10.34
N ILE A 664 -1.93 -12.03 9.32
CA ILE A 664 -2.08 -12.71 8.02
C ILE A 664 -1.61 -11.78 6.90
N SER A 665 -0.50 -12.11 6.22
CA SER A 665 -0.03 -11.36 5.04
C SER A 665 0.15 -12.30 3.84
N PRO A 666 -0.87 -12.44 2.97
CA PRO A 666 -0.74 -13.26 1.77
C PRO A 666 0.19 -12.60 0.73
N THR A 667 0.90 -13.40 -0.07
CA THR A 667 1.79 -12.86 -1.14
C THR A 667 1.08 -12.60 -2.46
N SER A 668 -0.06 -13.26 -2.71
CA SER A 668 -0.82 -13.22 -3.97
C SER A 668 -2.12 -13.99 -3.76
N ASN A 669 -3.18 -13.73 -4.56
CA ASN A 669 -4.51 -14.35 -4.36
C ASN A 669 -5.00 -14.12 -2.91
N ALA A 670 -4.91 -12.85 -2.47
CA ALA A 670 -5.03 -12.45 -1.07
C ALA A 670 -6.43 -12.72 -0.47
N LEU A 671 -7.47 -12.59 -1.30
CA LEU A 671 -8.84 -12.89 -0.91
C LEU A 671 -9.01 -14.40 -0.73
N GLU A 672 -8.57 -15.17 -1.71
CA GLU A 672 -8.69 -16.63 -1.78
C GLU A 672 -7.93 -17.33 -0.64
N THR A 673 -6.70 -16.88 -0.38
CA THR A 673 -5.84 -17.43 0.69
C THR A 673 -6.30 -17.04 2.08
N THR A 674 -6.70 -15.78 2.31
CA THR A 674 -7.22 -15.35 3.62
C THR A 674 -8.57 -15.98 3.91
N ALA A 675 -9.46 -16.10 2.91
CA ALA A 675 -10.74 -16.79 3.06
C ALA A 675 -10.56 -18.27 3.45
N ALA A 676 -9.64 -18.98 2.77
CA ALA A 676 -9.33 -20.37 3.09
C ALA A 676 -8.79 -20.51 4.53
N LEU A 677 -7.75 -19.74 4.87
CA LEU A 677 -7.08 -19.84 6.15
C LEU A 677 -7.96 -19.43 7.34
N VAL A 678 -8.77 -18.37 7.18
CA VAL A 678 -9.71 -17.95 8.22
C VAL A 678 -10.82 -19.00 8.38
N ALA A 679 -11.43 -19.51 7.31
CA ALA A 679 -12.46 -20.55 7.41
C ALA A 679 -11.90 -21.85 8.05
N GLN A 680 -10.68 -22.25 7.71
CA GLN A 680 -10.00 -23.41 8.29
C GLN A 680 -9.75 -23.23 9.80
N SER A 681 -9.24 -22.05 10.19
CA SER A 681 -8.92 -21.75 11.59
C SER A 681 -10.19 -21.56 12.45
N THR A 682 -11.21 -20.85 11.95
CA THR A 682 -12.38 -20.46 12.73
C THR A 682 -13.53 -21.46 12.66
N LEU A 683 -13.81 -22.05 11.49
CA LEU A 683 -14.94 -22.96 11.28
C LEU A 683 -14.52 -24.43 11.43
N MET A 684 -13.42 -24.83 10.77
CA MET A 684 -12.91 -26.21 10.81
C MET A 684 -12.02 -26.51 12.05
N LYS A 685 -11.69 -25.49 12.85
CA LYS A 685 -10.86 -25.57 14.07
C LYS A 685 -9.45 -26.15 13.85
N MET A 686 -8.92 -25.99 12.64
CA MET A 686 -7.53 -26.33 12.33
C MET A 686 -6.57 -25.37 13.04
N THR A 687 -5.36 -25.84 13.39
CA THR A 687 -4.30 -24.95 13.85
C THR A 687 -3.80 -24.04 12.71
N PRO A 688 -3.13 -22.91 13.02
CA PRO A 688 -2.54 -22.07 11.98
C PRO A 688 -1.52 -22.80 11.10
N SER A 689 -0.70 -23.71 11.66
CA SER A 689 0.24 -24.52 10.87
C SER A 689 -0.47 -25.49 9.91
N GLU A 690 -1.55 -26.15 10.35
CA GLU A 690 -2.32 -27.04 9.47
C GLU A 690 -3.02 -26.25 8.36
N SER A 691 -3.57 -25.08 8.68
CA SER A 691 -4.21 -24.17 7.70
C SER A 691 -3.19 -23.55 6.73
N LEU A 692 -1.95 -23.34 7.19
CA LEU A 692 -0.85 -22.89 6.35
C LEU A 692 -0.39 -24.00 5.38
N ASP A 693 -0.25 -25.23 5.85
CA ASP A 693 0.14 -26.36 5.00
C ASP A 693 -0.95 -26.77 4.01
N HIS A 694 -2.23 -26.65 4.38
CA HIS A 694 -3.38 -27.15 3.61
C HIS A 694 -3.30 -26.76 2.11
N PRO A 695 -3.49 -27.72 1.18
CA PRO A 695 -3.44 -27.43 -0.26
C PRO A 695 -4.38 -26.29 -0.66
N ARG A 696 -3.88 -25.35 -1.46
CA ARG A 696 -4.65 -24.21 -1.98
C ARG A 696 -5.54 -24.65 -3.14
N ILE A 697 -6.72 -24.05 -3.20
CA ILE A 697 -7.70 -24.15 -4.29
C ILE A 697 -7.95 -22.70 -4.74
N LEU A 698 -7.57 -22.36 -5.98
CA LEU A 698 -7.47 -20.99 -6.47
C LEU A 698 -8.23 -20.84 -7.79
N PRO A 699 -9.40 -20.16 -7.83
CA PRO A 699 -10.12 -19.93 -9.08
C PRO A 699 -9.33 -19.09 -10.09
N GLN A 700 -9.35 -19.48 -11.37
CA GLN A 700 -8.73 -18.73 -12.47
C GLN A 700 -9.78 -18.08 -13.38
N SER A 701 -10.91 -18.73 -13.63
CA SER A 701 -12.03 -18.22 -14.43
C SER A 701 -13.37 -18.69 -13.85
N ALA A 702 -14.48 -18.44 -14.55
CA ALA A 702 -15.80 -19.04 -14.27
C ALA A 702 -15.81 -20.57 -14.27
N ASP A 703 -14.92 -21.18 -15.05
CA ASP A 703 -14.97 -22.58 -15.48
C ASP A 703 -13.60 -23.26 -15.37
N GLN A 704 -12.66 -22.66 -14.64
CA GLN A 704 -11.32 -23.16 -14.36
C GLN A 704 -10.90 -22.83 -12.92
N VAL A 705 -10.54 -23.87 -12.16
CA VAL A 705 -9.89 -23.76 -10.86
C VAL A 705 -8.50 -24.39 -10.91
N LEU A 706 -7.54 -23.79 -10.21
CA LEU A 706 -6.21 -24.35 -9.99
C LEU A 706 -6.15 -25.04 -8.62
N VAL A 707 -5.57 -26.24 -8.58
CA VAL A 707 -5.46 -27.06 -7.37
C VAL A 707 -4.01 -27.47 -7.12
N GLU A 708 -3.58 -27.39 -5.87
CA GLU A 708 -2.25 -27.87 -5.47
C GLU A 708 -2.19 -29.41 -5.34
N PRO A 709 -0.98 -30.00 -5.39
CA PRO A 709 -0.78 -31.40 -5.01
C PRO A 709 -1.24 -31.65 -3.57
N GLY A 710 -1.83 -32.82 -3.31
CA GLY A 710 -2.39 -33.18 -2.00
C GLY A 710 -3.91 -33.03 -1.90
N VAL A 711 -4.57 -32.36 -2.85
CA VAL A 711 -6.05 -32.43 -3.02
C VAL A 711 -6.47 -33.87 -3.32
N PRO A 712 -7.31 -34.52 -2.48
CA PRO A 712 -7.63 -35.94 -2.65
C PRO A 712 -8.40 -36.27 -3.94
N PRO A 713 -8.33 -37.52 -4.43
CA PRO A 713 -8.87 -37.90 -5.74
C PRO A 713 -10.37 -37.65 -5.91
N ASP A 714 -11.14 -37.65 -4.83
CA ASP A 714 -12.59 -37.48 -4.87
C ASP A 714 -12.94 -36.00 -5.00
N LEU A 715 -12.30 -35.14 -4.18
CA LEU A 715 -12.40 -33.69 -4.31
C LEU A 715 -11.84 -33.20 -5.66
N TYR A 716 -10.73 -33.76 -6.15
CA TYR A 716 -10.22 -33.47 -7.48
C TYR A 716 -11.25 -33.81 -8.57
N ARG A 717 -11.91 -34.97 -8.50
CA ARG A 717 -12.94 -35.37 -9.48
C ARG A 717 -14.18 -34.47 -9.44
N THR A 718 -14.61 -34.04 -8.25
CA THR A 718 -15.69 -33.06 -8.10
C THR A 718 -15.29 -31.71 -8.72
N LEU A 719 -14.13 -31.15 -8.34
CA LEU A 719 -13.65 -29.87 -8.89
C LEU A 719 -13.32 -29.95 -10.39
N TRP A 720 -12.93 -31.11 -10.91
CA TRP A 720 -12.82 -31.36 -12.36
C TRP A 720 -14.17 -31.28 -13.05
N THR A 721 -15.20 -31.92 -12.48
CA THR A 721 -16.55 -31.99 -13.06
C THR A 721 -17.23 -30.62 -13.07
N HIS A 722 -17.08 -29.82 -12.01
CA HIS A 722 -17.70 -28.50 -11.90
C HIS A 722 -16.85 -27.37 -12.52
N PHE A 723 -15.52 -27.41 -12.42
CA PHE A 723 -14.63 -26.28 -12.74
C PHE A 723 -13.34 -26.69 -13.46
N ARG A 724 -13.32 -27.83 -14.16
CA ARG A 724 -12.20 -28.32 -15.01
C ARG A 724 -10.82 -28.21 -14.33
N ALA A 725 -10.76 -28.56 -13.04
CA ALA A 725 -9.61 -28.35 -12.17
C ALA A 725 -8.26 -28.76 -12.77
N GLN A 726 -7.24 -27.91 -12.65
CA GLN A 726 -5.90 -28.19 -13.15
C GLN A 726 -4.87 -28.17 -12.02
N PHE A 727 -4.04 -29.22 -11.96
CA PHE A 727 -2.91 -29.23 -11.03
C PHE A 727 -1.94 -28.09 -11.32
N THR A 728 -1.48 -27.43 -10.26
CA THR A 728 -0.55 -26.32 -10.35
C THR A 728 0.64 -26.49 -9.41
N HIS A 729 1.73 -25.78 -9.66
CA HIS A 729 2.86 -25.74 -8.72
C HIS A 729 2.47 -24.97 -7.45
N PRO A 730 2.99 -25.34 -6.26
CA PRO A 730 2.59 -24.72 -5.02
C PRO A 730 2.78 -23.19 -5.05
N ALA A 731 1.74 -22.45 -4.66
CA ALA A 731 1.58 -21.03 -4.97
C ALA A 731 0.67 -20.32 -3.96
N ALA A 732 0.67 -18.99 -4.00
CA ALA A 732 0.01 -18.15 -2.99
C ALA A 732 0.49 -18.41 -1.53
N PRO A 733 1.82 -18.34 -1.26
CA PRO A 733 2.33 -18.37 0.10
C PRO A 733 1.72 -17.29 1.01
N ILE A 734 1.68 -17.61 2.30
CA ILE A 734 1.26 -16.71 3.39
C ILE A 734 2.40 -16.68 4.43
N SER A 735 2.64 -15.56 5.10
CA SER A 735 3.38 -15.57 6.38
C SER A 735 2.38 -15.39 7.51
N LEU A 736 2.65 -15.97 8.68
CA LEU A 736 1.84 -15.76 9.88
C LEU A 736 2.70 -15.53 11.12
N ILE A 737 2.22 -14.74 12.06
CA ILE A 737 2.66 -14.77 13.46
C ILE A 737 1.42 -15.04 14.32
N GLU A 738 1.44 -16.09 15.13
CA GLU A 738 0.42 -16.36 16.15
C GLU A 738 0.93 -15.96 17.54
N SER A 739 0.16 -15.15 18.27
CA SER A 739 0.38 -14.96 19.71
C SER A 739 -0.23 -16.12 20.50
N ARG A 740 0.55 -16.74 21.38
CA ARG A 740 0.09 -17.69 22.39
C ARG A 740 0.46 -17.19 23.78
N SER A 741 -0.07 -17.82 24.82
CA SER A 741 0.16 -17.43 26.22
C SER A 741 1.65 -17.54 26.61
N GLY A 742 2.38 -16.42 26.55
CA GLY A 742 3.81 -16.34 26.87
C GLY A 742 4.76 -16.74 25.73
N SER A 743 4.29 -16.82 24.47
CA SER A 743 5.16 -17.12 23.32
C SER A 743 4.55 -16.66 21.99
N MET A 744 5.38 -16.47 20.97
CA MET A 744 4.97 -16.06 19.62
C MET A 744 5.51 -17.06 18.60
N GLU A 745 4.63 -17.65 17.79
CA GLU A 745 5.03 -18.61 16.75
C GLU A 745 5.01 -17.94 15.38
N ALA A 746 6.19 -17.80 14.77
CA ALA A 746 6.39 -17.24 13.45
C ALA A 746 6.42 -18.37 12.40
N LEU A 747 5.44 -18.38 11.50
CA LEU A 747 5.20 -19.44 10.53
C LEU A 747 5.49 -18.96 9.10
N CYS A 748 6.35 -19.71 8.40
CA CYS A 748 6.76 -19.45 7.02
C CYS A 748 6.29 -20.59 6.09
N ASP A 749 5.32 -20.27 5.22
CA ASP A 749 4.73 -21.20 4.26
C ASP A 749 5.79 -21.82 3.32
N PHE A 750 5.81 -23.15 3.23
CA PHE A 750 6.77 -23.90 2.40
C PHE A 750 6.79 -23.50 0.92
N ARG A 751 5.74 -22.81 0.45
CA ARG A 751 5.59 -22.30 -0.92
C ARG A 751 6.50 -21.10 -1.22
N THR A 752 7.07 -20.46 -0.21
CA THR A 752 8.08 -19.40 -0.36
C THR A 752 9.44 -19.81 0.21
N ARG A 753 10.51 -19.22 -0.32
CA ARG A 753 11.86 -19.23 0.29
C ARG A 753 12.24 -17.87 0.87
N ASN A 754 11.38 -16.88 0.69
CA ASN A 754 11.61 -15.48 0.99
C ASN A 754 10.72 -15.12 2.19
N CYS A 755 11.02 -15.76 3.31
CA CYS A 755 10.32 -15.62 4.58
C CYS A 755 11.36 -15.93 5.66
N TYR A 756 11.72 -14.92 6.44
CA TYR A 756 12.81 -14.98 7.39
C TYR A 756 12.30 -14.47 8.74
N PRO A 757 11.98 -15.36 9.68
CA PRO A 757 11.64 -14.97 11.04
C PRO A 757 12.90 -14.44 11.77
N SER A 758 12.68 -13.63 12.80
CA SER A 758 13.67 -13.34 13.83
C SER A 758 12.96 -12.88 15.09
N GLY A 759 13.60 -12.98 16.24
CA GLY A 759 12.98 -12.63 17.51
C GLY A 759 13.85 -12.89 18.72
N THR A 760 13.25 -12.73 19.89
CA THR A 760 13.84 -12.88 21.23
C THR A 760 12.86 -13.61 22.13
#